data_AF-A0A182W4Y7-F1
#
_entry.id   AF-A0A182W4Y7-F1
#
_cell.length_a   1.000
_cell.length_b   1.000
_cell.length_c   1.000
_cell.angle_alpha   90.00
_cell.angle_beta   90.00
_cell.angle_gamma   90.00
#
_symmetry.space_group_name_H-M   'P 1'
#
loop_
_entity.id
_entity.type
_entity.pdbx_description
1 polymer ?
#
loop_
_entity_poly.entity_id
_entity_poly.type
_entity_poly.pdbx_seq_one_letter_code
_entity_poly.pdbx_strand_id
1 'polypeptide(L)'
;MASCRPFRVSPPSSAGRLSIGLIVVALALMTTAAQSKLLVNGTDCIIRDPLYNVTFDFNALSSDLNHHVTAEENSERFFFNVCDKQRKDNRTEPLAYLVRQDKKITLGYEANLQLDNGRMQFSFLGEPCGNGSHYTLDIILLCSYERTPADLRVIPHTPDQCRYFIFWDTPLACQPLPTALVSNRCTVRDGTNRHLYNLLPLGAANHEVPLPDGSRFVVSVCKPVRYGHLTMCPPGTGVCLVNDAEYRDYGQAVADPKIDQLGRLVMEMRSTSEVCQNSLIVFECGQEEGIESGPIYRGRKDNCTHEFVWRTALACRDTRPCSVTNPITGTRYDLGLLANRTYTLTARDNRTYEVGVCRIPASSHCPLDAGACEVSSKQSVGLGAISNELQYDTTGAPYLLYRSGAVCDATSGRRWETRLEFICETDPVEGGRTGTVVPPTVVENGECQLVIHFETVLVCEPALMACGAYNESTIDQYVDLSPLMDSTQNYEARTSAQQGRRYFLNVCRPLVPQYGLSCRGGAAACEATFDGVTARNETTLGFPDVSLVVAGDTVLMKYLRGDPCRQDPLTNLSTTVAFRCLPTAGRGRPVLLEIEHDCHYRFDWATAVICPPEQTIPFERSNCSFHNPSTATSVSMNGVLDELSLCDKQPVAFIDYRTGSLIIHYTQPDSTNCSSTNGMKTYNVTVSCAPDSPLDRAAVSVSICEQFAYYLTLAYIEVFNEFSKYLEISAKIHIEIIRC
;
A
#
# COMPACT_ATOMS: atom_id res chain seq x y z
N MET A 1 7.08 42.36 47.28
CA MET A 1 7.92 41.88 48.40
C MET A 1 8.90 40.87 47.84
N ALA A 2 10.20 41.14 48.03
CA ALA A 2 11.40 40.33 47.75
C ALA A 2 11.64 39.83 46.30
N SER A 3 12.83 39.86 45.70
CA SER A 3 14.07 40.66 45.78
C SER A 3 15.07 39.92 44.87
N CYS A 4 15.36 40.44 43.67
CA CYS A 4 16.46 39.98 42.82
C CYS A 4 17.67 40.90 42.99
N ARG A 5 18.88 40.35 43.19
CA ARG A 5 20.15 40.99 42.83
C ARG A 5 21.24 39.96 42.43
N PRO A 6 22.09 40.29 41.45
CA PRO A 6 23.18 39.45 40.96
C PRO A 6 24.52 39.76 41.65
N PHE A 7 25.47 38.81 41.61
CA PHE A 7 26.84 38.99 42.13
C PHE A 7 27.89 38.99 41.00
N ARG A 8 28.71 40.05 41.01
CA ARG A 8 29.97 40.23 40.28
C ARG A 8 31.12 39.60 41.07
N VAL A 9 32.17 39.14 40.38
CA VAL A 9 33.51 38.97 40.97
C VAL A 9 34.57 39.52 40.00
N SER A 10 35.47 40.33 40.55
CA SER A 10 36.64 40.97 39.93
C SER A 10 37.94 40.19 40.30
N PRO A 11 39.08 40.42 39.61
CA PRO A 11 40.25 39.53 39.61
C PRO A 11 41.35 39.97 40.60
N PRO A 12 42.44 39.20 40.75
CA PRO A 12 43.70 39.72 41.27
C PRO A 12 44.86 39.69 40.26
N SER A 13 45.83 40.56 40.59
CA SER A 13 46.94 41.09 39.79
C SER A 13 48.32 40.50 40.15
N SER A 14 49.16 40.37 39.12
CA SER A 14 50.64 40.56 39.02
C SER A 14 51.60 40.33 40.20
N ALA A 15 52.68 39.55 39.97
CA ALA A 15 54.08 40.02 39.76
C ALA A 15 55.17 38.99 40.22
N GLY A 16 56.28 38.88 39.46
CA GLY A 16 57.59 38.42 39.99
C GLY A 16 58.41 37.45 39.12
N ARG A 17 59.57 37.91 38.60
CA ARG A 17 60.58 37.19 37.77
C ARG A 17 61.63 36.44 38.62
N LEU A 18 62.17 35.29 38.16
CA LEU A 18 63.58 35.07 37.71
C LEU A 18 63.94 33.57 37.51
N SER A 19 64.89 33.34 36.59
CA SER A 19 65.31 32.10 35.90
C SER A 19 66.08 31.03 36.71
N ILE A 20 66.10 29.77 36.23
CA ILE A 20 67.26 29.05 35.64
C ILE A 20 66.87 27.61 35.20
N GLY A 21 67.02 27.35 33.89
CA GLY A 21 67.46 26.12 33.21
C GLY A 21 66.97 24.72 33.62
N LEU A 22 66.13 24.11 32.77
CA LEU A 22 66.39 22.78 32.20
C LEU A 22 65.51 22.55 30.97
N ILE A 23 66.15 22.27 29.84
CA ILE A 23 65.52 22.01 28.54
C ILE A 23 64.92 20.60 28.57
N VAL A 24 63.58 20.52 28.53
CA VAL A 24 62.85 19.32 28.10
C VAL A 24 61.85 19.78 27.05
N VAL A 25 62.07 19.35 25.81
CA VAL A 25 61.16 19.60 24.69
C VAL A 25 59.88 18.81 24.94
N ALA A 26 58.84 19.48 25.44
CA ALA A 26 57.48 18.98 25.41
C ALA A 26 56.74 19.71 24.29
N LEU A 27 56.41 19.00 23.20
CA LEU A 27 55.40 19.46 22.26
C LEU A 27 54.06 19.53 23.01
N ALA A 28 53.68 20.73 23.43
CA ALA A 28 52.31 21.02 23.83
C ALA A 28 51.46 21.08 22.55
N LEU A 29 50.92 19.93 22.14
CA LEU A 29 49.70 19.91 21.32
C LEU A 29 48.59 20.46 22.21
N MET A 30 48.23 21.72 22.02
CA MET A 30 46.89 22.18 22.37
C MET A 30 45.92 21.41 21.48
N THR A 31 45.44 20.26 21.96
CA THR A 31 44.28 19.60 21.38
C THR A 31 43.07 20.42 21.79
N THR A 32 42.70 21.40 20.96
CA THR A 32 41.28 21.73 20.83
C THR A 32 40.60 20.43 20.41
N ALA A 33 39.83 19.82 21.31
CA ALA A 33 39.02 18.64 21.02
C ALA A 33 37.88 19.05 20.08
N ALA A 34 38.23 19.29 18.81
CA ALA A 34 37.29 19.14 17.71
C ALA A 34 37.23 17.63 17.45
N GLN A 35 36.17 16.97 17.93
CA GLN A 35 35.89 15.58 17.57
C GLN A 35 35.96 15.46 16.04
N SER A 36 36.83 14.59 15.56
CA SER A 36 37.03 14.36 14.13
C SER A 36 35.77 13.72 13.54
N LYS A 37 35.06 14.47 12.71
CA LYS A 37 33.93 14.00 11.90
C LYS A 37 34.35 12.77 11.06
N LEU A 38 33.63 11.66 11.16
CA LEU A 38 33.89 10.47 10.34
C LEU A 38 33.28 10.67 8.95
N LEU A 39 34.14 10.89 7.96
CA LEU A 39 33.75 11.04 6.55
C LEU A 39 34.53 10.05 5.68
N VAL A 40 33.81 9.19 4.97
CA VAL A 40 34.40 8.20 4.05
C VAL A 40 33.76 8.36 2.67
N ASN A 41 34.59 8.55 1.64
CA ASN A 41 34.11 8.58 0.25
C ASN A 41 34.03 7.16 -0.30
N GLY A 42 32.90 6.84 -0.93
CA GLY A 42 32.71 5.57 -1.62
C GLY A 42 33.40 5.55 -2.98
N THR A 43 33.80 4.36 -3.42
CA THR A 43 34.39 4.11 -4.74
C THR A 43 33.64 2.98 -5.41
N ASP A 44 33.32 3.11 -6.69
CA ASP A 44 32.56 2.10 -7.46
C ASP A 44 31.25 1.65 -6.79
N CYS A 45 30.57 2.60 -6.17
CA CYS A 45 29.34 2.39 -5.40
C CYS A 45 29.47 1.47 -4.19
N ILE A 46 30.68 1.38 -3.64
CA ILE A 46 30.98 0.59 -2.45
C ILE A 46 31.52 1.52 -1.36
N ILE A 47 31.00 1.37 -0.14
CA ILE A 47 31.51 1.98 1.09
C ILE A 47 31.98 0.86 2.02
N ARG A 48 33.11 1.09 2.70
CA ARG A 48 33.58 0.22 3.78
C ARG A 48 33.61 1.00 5.08
N ASP A 49 32.80 0.56 6.05
CA ASP A 49 32.72 1.14 7.39
C ASP A 49 34.03 0.87 8.15
N PRO A 50 34.75 1.91 8.60
CA PRO A 50 35.99 1.74 9.34
C PRO A 50 35.82 1.29 10.80
N LEU A 51 34.62 1.38 11.38
CA LEU A 51 34.38 0.99 12.78
C LEU A 51 34.27 -0.53 12.94
N TYR A 52 33.51 -1.18 12.05
CA TYR A 52 33.20 -2.62 12.14
C TYR A 52 33.67 -3.42 10.93
N ASN A 53 34.33 -2.78 9.97
CA ASN A 53 34.84 -3.41 8.76
C ASN A 53 33.73 -4.03 7.88
N VAL A 54 32.53 -3.44 7.92
CA VAL A 54 31.36 -3.86 7.12
C VAL A 54 31.40 -3.18 5.76
N THR A 55 31.10 -3.92 4.69
CA THR A 55 31.03 -3.39 3.33
C THR A 55 29.58 -3.22 2.90
N PHE A 56 29.24 -2.04 2.38
CA PHE A 56 27.95 -1.72 1.77
C PHE A 56 28.15 -1.59 0.26
N ASP A 57 27.42 -2.40 -0.52
CA ASP A 57 27.47 -2.40 -1.98
C ASP A 57 26.13 -1.90 -2.54
N PHE A 58 26.17 -0.78 -3.25
CA PHE A 58 25.01 -0.12 -3.82
C PHE A 58 24.85 -0.31 -5.33
N ASN A 59 25.65 -1.17 -5.97
CA ASN A 59 25.58 -1.38 -7.42
C ASN A 59 24.17 -1.81 -7.89
N ALA A 60 23.43 -2.54 -7.05
CA ALA A 60 22.05 -2.95 -7.34
C ALA A 60 21.02 -1.80 -7.31
N LEU A 61 21.40 -0.58 -6.90
CA LEU A 61 20.54 0.61 -7.00
C LEU A 61 20.55 1.24 -8.39
N SER A 62 21.39 0.79 -9.31
CA SER A 62 21.37 1.26 -10.70
C SER A 62 20.05 0.89 -11.38
N SER A 63 19.46 1.83 -12.12
CA SER A 63 18.23 1.61 -12.90
C SER A 63 18.46 1.97 -14.38
N ASP A 64 17.95 1.14 -15.30
CA ASP A 64 18.00 1.45 -16.73
C ASP A 64 17.05 2.59 -17.13
N LEU A 65 16.05 2.90 -16.28
CA LEU A 65 14.97 3.84 -16.56
C LEU A 65 15.06 5.16 -15.77
N ASN A 66 16.14 5.35 -14.99
CA ASN A 66 16.23 6.31 -13.88
C ASN A 66 15.18 6.05 -12.78
N HIS A 67 15.50 6.49 -11.57
CA HIS A 67 14.55 6.65 -10.48
C HIS A 67 13.84 7.99 -10.61
N HIS A 68 12.62 8.06 -10.09
CA HIS A 68 11.89 9.32 -10.01
C HIS A 68 11.05 9.39 -8.74
N VAL A 69 10.76 10.62 -8.32
CA VAL A 69 9.90 10.90 -7.17
C VAL A 69 9.26 12.28 -7.31
N THR A 70 7.99 12.40 -6.91
CA THR A 70 7.23 13.65 -6.95
C THR A 70 7.13 14.24 -5.55
N ALA A 71 7.42 15.52 -5.39
CA ALA A 71 7.28 16.23 -4.12
C ALA A 71 5.81 16.58 -3.84
N GLU A 72 5.31 16.22 -2.65
CA GLU A 72 3.89 16.38 -2.27
C GLU A 72 3.44 17.85 -2.19
N GLU A 73 4.33 18.78 -1.81
CA GLU A 73 3.96 20.17 -1.53
C GLU A 73 3.79 21.04 -2.79
N ASN A 74 4.50 20.73 -3.87
CA ASN A 74 4.62 21.60 -5.04
C ASN A 74 4.58 20.87 -6.40
N SER A 75 4.33 19.55 -6.38
CA SER A 75 4.28 18.70 -7.57
C SER A 75 5.56 18.74 -8.43
N GLU A 76 6.70 19.10 -7.84
CA GLU A 76 8.00 19.03 -8.54
C GLU A 76 8.43 17.57 -8.69
N ARG A 77 8.91 17.21 -9.88
CA ARG A 77 9.36 15.84 -10.17
C ARG A 77 10.87 15.78 -10.24
N PHE A 78 11.46 14.87 -9.49
CA PHE A 78 12.89 14.62 -9.46
C PHE A 78 13.18 13.34 -10.23
N PHE A 79 14.20 13.36 -11.08
CA PHE A 79 14.71 12.20 -11.80
C PHE A 79 16.18 12.05 -11.47
N PHE A 80 16.63 10.84 -11.19
CA PHE A 80 18.03 10.58 -10.87
C PHE A 80 18.42 9.13 -11.13
N ASN A 81 19.70 8.86 -11.30
CA ASN A 81 20.25 7.52 -11.24
C ASN A 81 21.51 7.49 -10.36
N VAL A 82 21.81 6.33 -9.81
CA VAL A 82 23.01 6.10 -9.00
C VAL A 82 23.69 4.84 -9.49
N CYS A 83 25.02 4.76 -9.37
CA CYS A 83 25.78 3.56 -9.71
C CYS A 83 25.73 3.10 -11.18
N ASP A 84 25.25 3.96 -12.08
CA ASP A 84 25.22 3.70 -13.52
C ASP A 84 26.65 3.67 -14.09
N LYS A 85 27.09 2.48 -14.49
CA LYS A 85 28.41 2.26 -15.10
C LYS A 85 28.39 2.50 -16.61
N GLN A 86 27.24 2.40 -17.28
CA GLN A 86 27.13 2.52 -18.73
C GLN A 86 27.12 3.99 -19.19
N ARG A 87 26.54 4.89 -18.38
CA ARG A 87 26.49 6.32 -18.68
C ARG A 87 27.74 7.13 -18.33
N LYS A 88 28.72 6.57 -17.61
CA LYS A 88 29.99 7.26 -17.29
C LYS A 88 30.72 7.79 -18.53
N ASP A 89 30.50 7.18 -19.69
CA ASP A 89 31.16 7.54 -20.96
C ASP A 89 30.41 8.59 -21.80
N ASN A 90 29.13 8.90 -21.50
CA ASN A 90 28.33 9.86 -22.30
C ASN A 90 27.82 11.05 -21.46
N ARG A 91 28.66 12.09 -21.34
CA ARG A 91 28.42 13.28 -20.48
C ARG A 91 27.36 14.27 -21.01
N THR A 92 26.58 13.92 -22.03
CA THR A 92 25.64 14.87 -22.65
C THR A 92 24.33 15.03 -21.88
N GLU A 93 23.92 14.03 -21.10
CA GLU A 93 22.69 14.06 -20.31
C GLU A 93 22.97 14.11 -18.80
N PRO A 94 22.21 14.90 -18.02
CA PRO A 94 22.38 14.95 -16.58
C PRO A 94 21.88 13.65 -15.93
N LEU A 95 22.68 13.13 -15.00
CA LEU A 95 22.36 11.93 -14.20
C LEU A 95 21.26 12.21 -13.18
N ALA A 96 21.10 13.46 -12.74
CA ALA A 96 19.99 13.93 -11.94
C ALA A 96 19.45 15.29 -12.42
N TYR A 97 18.13 15.46 -12.42
CA TYR A 97 17.45 16.70 -12.79
C TYR A 97 16.06 16.80 -12.13
N LEU A 98 15.53 18.02 -11.98
CA LEU A 98 14.13 18.23 -11.59
C LEU A 98 13.34 18.91 -12.70
N VAL A 99 12.03 18.69 -12.68
CA VAL A 99 11.06 19.32 -13.56
C VAL A 99 10.14 20.21 -12.71
N ARG A 100 10.20 21.52 -12.98
CA ARG A 100 9.37 22.55 -12.34
C ARG A 100 8.67 23.34 -13.43
N GLN A 101 7.33 23.34 -13.46
CA GLN A 101 6.54 24.08 -14.45
C GLN A 101 7.05 23.85 -15.89
N ASP A 102 7.25 22.58 -16.26
CA ASP A 102 7.80 22.12 -17.56
C ASP A 102 9.25 22.53 -17.88
N LYS A 103 9.94 23.18 -16.95
CA LYS A 103 11.37 23.49 -17.08
C LYS A 103 12.23 22.40 -16.42
N LYS A 104 13.11 21.79 -17.21
CA LYS A 104 14.16 20.89 -16.74
C LYS A 104 15.30 21.69 -16.13
N ILE A 105 15.59 21.45 -14.85
CA ILE A 105 16.70 22.05 -14.09
C ILE A 105 17.71 20.96 -13.78
N THR A 106 18.97 21.17 -14.15
CA THR A 106 20.04 20.17 -13.96
C THR A 106 20.50 20.14 -12.50
N LEU A 107 20.45 18.95 -11.88
CA LEU A 107 20.89 18.72 -10.50
C LEU A 107 22.26 18.07 -10.40
N GLY A 108 22.74 17.41 -11.45
CA GLY A 108 24.13 16.97 -11.57
C GLY A 108 24.36 15.87 -12.61
N TYR A 109 25.63 15.69 -12.97
CA TYR A 109 26.07 14.68 -13.96
C TYR A 109 26.72 13.45 -13.31
N GLU A 110 27.12 13.56 -12.04
CA GLU A 110 27.83 12.52 -11.32
C GLU A 110 27.22 12.36 -9.92
N ALA A 111 27.07 11.12 -9.48
CA ALA A 111 26.58 10.77 -8.16
C ALA A 111 27.78 10.53 -7.23
N ASN A 112 27.97 11.39 -6.22
CA ASN A 112 29.07 11.25 -5.27
C ASN A 112 28.61 10.52 -4.00
N LEU A 113 29.04 9.28 -3.83
CA LEU A 113 28.71 8.44 -2.68
C LEU A 113 29.59 8.78 -1.47
N GLN A 114 29.00 9.06 -0.32
CA GLN A 114 29.69 9.39 0.92
C GLN A 114 29.01 8.75 2.14
N LEU A 115 29.82 8.40 3.14
CA LEU A 115 29.40 8.04 4.49
C LEU A 115 29.81 9.16 5.45
N ASP A 116 28.84 9.85 6.03
CA ASP A 116 29.03 10.93 7.01
C ASP A 116 28.42 10.56 8.36
N ASN A 117 29.28 10.18 9.33
CA ASN A 117 28.87 9.74 10.66
C ASN A 117 27.69 8.73 10.61
N GLY A 118 27.79 7.73 9.72
CA GLY A 118 26.77 6.70 9.54
C GLY A 118 25.68 7.03 8.52
N ARG A 119 25.57 8.29 8.09
CA ARG A 119 24.67 8.70 6.99
C ARG A 119 25.29 8.30 5.66
N MET A 120 24.67 7.36 4.97
CA MET A 120 25.04 7.02 3.59
C MET A 120 24.24 7.91 2.64
N GLN A 121 24.92 8.61 1.75
CA GLN A 121 24.24 9.49 0.80
C GLN A 121 24.95 9.61 -0.54
N PHE A 122 24.17 9.81 -1.59
CA PHE A 122 24.64 10.30 -2.88
C PHE A 122 24.40 11.80 -2.97
N SER A 123 25.41 12.57 -3.36
CA SER A 123 25.28 14.01 -3.58
C SER A 123 25.51 14.36 -5.05
N PHE A 124 24.66 15.25 -5.55
CA PHE A 124 24.71 15.81 -6.89
C PHE A 124 24.86 17.33 -6.81
N LEU A 125 25.69 17.89 -7.69
CA LEU A 125 25.91 19.32 -7.84
C LEU A 125 25.47 19.77 -9.24
N GLY A 126 24.52 20.70 -9.26
CA GLY A 126 23.79 21.12 -10.45
C GLY A 126 24.17 22.51 -10.94
N GLU A 127 23.28 23.07 -11.77
CA GLU A 127 23.46 24.40 -12.34
C GLU A 127 23.28 25.52 -11.29
N PRO A 128 23.76 26.76 -11.58
CA PRO A 128 23.56 27.89 -10.67
C PRO A 128 22.09 28.18 -10.41
N CYS A 129 21.77 28.49 -9.17
CA CYS A 129 20.48 29.01 -8.71
C CYS A 129 20.72 30.37 -8.01
N GLY A 130 19.70 31.21 -7.85
CA GLY A 130 19.84 32.61 -7.41
C GLY A 130 20.81 32.90 -6.25
N ASN A 131 21.31 34.14 -6.16
CA ASN A 131 22.29 34.58 -5.14
C ASN A 131 23.64 33.81 -5.12
N GLY A 132 24.13 33.36 -6.28
CA GLY A 132 25.46 32.74 -6.40
C GLY A 132 25.55 31.32 -5.81
N SER A 133 24.41 30.67 -5.58
CA SER A 133 24.33 29.29 -5.13
C SER A 133 24.19 28.33 -6.31
N HIS A 134 24.26 27.03 -6.05
CA HIS A 134 24.02 25.97 -7.05
C HIS A 134 22.92 25.05 -6.57
N TYR A 135 22.17 24.47 -7.50
CA TYR A 135 21.25 23.39 -7.18
C TYR A 135 22.03 22.18 -6.65
N THR A 136 21.52 21.57 -5.58
CA THR A 136 22.10 20.38 -4.96
C THR A 136 21.00 19.38 -4.64
N LEU A 137 21.28 18.11 -4.90
CA LEU A 137 20.40 17.00 -4.54
C LEU A 137 21.19 16.01 -3.67
N ASP A 138 20.71 15.80 -2.45
CA ASP A 138 21.24 14.83 -1.50
C ASP A 138 20.24 13.67 -1.38
N ILE A 139 20.64 12.48 -1.83
CA ILE A 139 19.86 11.25 -1.70
C ILE A 139 20.40 10.47 -0.52
N ILE A 140 19.65 10.45 0.57
CA ILE A 140 20.01 9.83 1.84
C ILE A 140 19.45 8.41 1.88
N LEU A 141 20.35 7.44 1.96
CA LEU A 141 19.98 6.03 2.08
C LEU A 141 19.67 5.71 3.55
N LEU A 142 18.51 5.12 3.78
CA LEU A 142 18.05 4.69 5.10
C LEU A 142 18.03 3.17 5.14
N CYS A 143 18.58 2.59 6.21
CA CYS A 143 18.48 1.15 6.42
C CYS A 143 17.03 0.75 6.70
N SER A 144 16.51 -0.13 5.84
CA SER A 144 15.26 -0.86 6.10
C SER A 144 15.47 -2.36 5.92
N TYR A 145 15.22 -3.13 6.98
CA TYR A 145 15.24 -4.60 6.93
C TYR A 145 13.97 -5.20 6.32
N GLU A 146 13.03 -4.35 5.90
CA GLU A 146 11.81 -4.79 5.23
C GLU A 146 12.10 -5.22 3.78
N ARG A 147 11.38 -6.25 3.32
CA ARG A 147 11.55 -6.79 1.96
C ARG A 147 10.85 -5.95 0.90
N THR A 148 9.93 -5.07 1.32
CA THR A 148 9.28 -4.09 0.46
C THR A 148 9.99 -2.75 0.60
N PRO A 149 10.60 -2.20 -0.48
CA PRO A 149 11.15 -0.85 -0.43
C PRO A 149 10.02 0.14 -0.12
N ALA A 150 10.24 1.05 0.83
CA ALA A 150 9.33 2.16 1.04
C ALA A 150 9.50 3.19 -0.09
N ASP A 151 8.44 3.92 -0.41
CA ASP A 151 8.46 4.94 -1.46
C ASP A 151 9.52 6.01 -1.15
N LEU A 152 10.15 6.54 -2.21
CA LEU A 152 11.08 7.66 -2.12
C LEU A 152 10.33 8.87 -1.55
N ARG A 153 10.90 9.54 -0.53
CA ARG A 153 10.29 10.72 0.09
C ARG A 153 11.12 11.97 -0.19
N VAL A 154 10.49 13.03 -0.69
CA VAL A 154 11.15 14.33 -0.94
C VAL A 154 10.80 15.30 0.18
N ILE A 155 11.80 15.98 0.73
CA ILE A 155 11.57 17.10 1.66
C ILE A 155 12.33 18.33 1.16
N PRO A 156 11.64 19.43 0.81
CA PRO A 156 12.30 20.70 0.51
C PRO A 156 12.85 21.32 1.80
N HIS A 157 14.10 21.82 1.77
CA HIS A 157 14.76 22.26 2.99
C HIS A 157 14.45 23.71 3.39
N THR A 158 14.22 24.61 2.43
CA THR A 158 14.01 26.04 2.70
C THR A 158 13.25 26.77 1.58
N PRO A 159 12.64 27.94 1.86
CA PRO A 159 11.94 28.78 0.86
C PRO A 159 12.81 29.25 -0.32
N ASP A 160 14.15 29.27 -0.18
CA ASP A 160 15.11 29.58 -1.25
C ASP A 160 15.63 28.28 -1.93
N GLN A 161 14.78 27.64 -2.72
CA GLN A 161 14.85 26.25 -3.22
C GLN A 161 16.07 25.90 -4.09
N CYS A 162 17.28 25.85 -3.52
CA CYS A 162 18.49 25.39 -4.20
C CYS A 162 18.99 24.03 -3.71
N ARG A 163 18.39 23.46 -2.67
CA ARG A 163 18.86 22.22 -2.04
C ARG A 163 17.70 21.29 -1.74
N TYR A 164 17.83 20.05 -2.19
CA TYR A 164 16.79 19.03 -2.10
C TYR A 164 17.32 17.78 -1.41
N PHE A 165 16.45 17.13 -0.65
CA PHE A 165 16.72 15.86 0.01
C PHE A 165 15.72 14.80 -0.43
N ILE A 166 16.23 13.63 -0.78
CA ILE A 166 15.42 12.43 -1.04
C ILE A 166 15.83 11.37 -0.02
N PHE A 167 14.87 10.82 0.71
CA PHE A 167 15.10 9.66 1.57
C PHE A 167 14.75 8.38 0.81
N TRP A 168 15.67 7.40 0.85
CA TRP A 168 15.53 6.13 0.18
C TRP A 168 15.77 4.97 1.15
N ASP A 169 14.68 4.34 1.59
CA ASP A 169 14.74 3.11 2.38
C ASP A 169 15.19 1.92 1.53
N THR A 170 16.29 1.29 1.91
CA THR A 170 16.83 0.13 1.19
C THR A 170 17.53 -0.85 2.13
N PRO A 171 17.38 -2.17 1.91
CA PRO A 171 18.13 -3.18 2.67
C PRO A 171 19.64 -3.12 2.39
N LEU A 172 20.06 -2.52 1.27
CA LEU A 172 21.49 -2.36 0.94
C LEU A 172 22.21 -1.38 1.87
N ALA A 173 21.48 -0.49 2.54
CA ALA A 173 22.01 0.42 3.54
C ALA A 173 22.05 -0.21 4.95
N CYS A 174 21.62 -1.47 5.09
CA CYS A 174 21.63 -2.18 6.36
C CYS A 174 22.89 -3.04 6.55
N GLN A 175 23.33 -3.16 7.80
CA GLN A 175 24.32 -4.18 8.16
C GLN A 175 23.73 -5.59 7.97
N PRO A 176 24.56 -6.62 7.71
CA PRO A 176 24.11 -7.99 7.50
C PRO A 176 23.22 -8.50 8.63
N LEU A 177 22.06 -9.06 8.26
CA LEU A 177 21.11 -9.57 9.23
C LEU A 177 21.56 -10.95 9.76
N PRO A 178 21.61 -11.17 11.09
CA PRO A 178 21.88 -12.50 11.65
C PRO A 178 20.88 -13.55 11.14
N THR A 179 21.35 -14.77 10.85
CA THR A 179 20.54 -15.85 10.26
C THR A 179 19.27 -16.16 11.06
N ALA A 180 19.33 -16.08 12.39
CA ALA A 180 18.19 -16.30 13.27
C ALA A 180 17.04 -15.29 13.07
N LEU A 181 17.34 -14.07 12.59
CA LEU A 181 16.38 -12.98 12.42
C LEU A 181 15.80 -12.90 11.00
N VAL A 182 16.31 -13.70 10.06
CA VAL A 182 15.86 -13.72 8.65
C VAL A 182 14.40 -14.19 8.53
N SER A 183 13.98 -15.09 9.42
CA SER A 183 12.64 -15.71 9.38
C SER A 183 11.47 -14.77 9.75
N ASN A 184 11.74 -13.53 10.15
CA ASN A 184 10.73 -12.55 10.61
C ASN A 184 9.79 -13.08 11.72
N ARG A 185 10.23 -14.10 12.46
CA ARG A 185 9.50 -14.59 13.62
C ARG A 185 9.65 -13.53 14.71
N CYS A 186 8.55 -12.95 15.18
CA CYS A 186 8.54 -12.08 16.36
C CYS A 186 7.20 -12.16 17.07
N THR A 187 6.78 -13.39 17.34
CA THR A 187 5.47 -13.68 17.89
C THR A 187 5.59 -14.65 19.05
N VAL A 188 4.78 -14.47 20.09
CA VAL A 188 4.71 -15.38 21.23
C VAL A 188 3.27 -15.64 21.63
N ARG A 189 2.95 -16.89 21.96
CA ARG A 189 1.63 -17.24 22.49
C ARG A 189 1.61 -17.07 24.00
N ASP A 190 0.48 -16.57 24.52
CA ASP A 190 0.17 -16.64 25.95
C ASP A 190 0.23 -18.10 26.44
N GLY A 191 0.58 -18.34 27.70
CA GLY A 191 0.67 -19.67 28.32
C GLY A 191 -0.63 -20.49 28.28
N THR A 192 -1.76 -19.84 27.95
CA THR A 192 -3.06 -20.48 27.67
C THR A 192 -3.22 -20.98 26.22
N ASN A 193 -2.27 -20.68 25.32
CA ASN A 193 -2.30 -20.89 23.86
C ASN A 193 -3.45 -20.19 23.12
N ARG A 194 -4.09 -19.18 23.73
CA ARG A 194 -5.31 -18.50 23.20
C ARG A 194 -5.09 -17.10 22.62
N HIS A 195 -3.87 -16.59 22.62
CA HIS A 195 -3.59 -15.28 22.04
C HIS A 195 -2.15 -15.24 21.56
N LEU A 196 -1.94 -14.68 20.36
CA LEU A 196 -0.64 -14.51 19.75
C LEU A 196 -0.26 -13.03 19.77
N TYR A 197 0.74 -12.68 20.58
CA TYR A 197 1.34 -11.36 20.52
C TYR A 197 2.26 -11.29 19.30
N ASN A 198 2.15 -10.23 18.50
CA ASN A 198 3.03 -9.96 17.37
C ASN A 198 3.73 -8.62 17.56
N LEU A 199 5.01 -8.66 17.89
CA LEU A 199 5.82 -7.46 18.16
C LEU A 199 6.66 -7.03 16.94
N LEU A 200 6.56 -7.74 15.81
CA LEU A 200 7.31 -7.43 14.60
C LEU A 200 7.19 -5.95 14.14
N PRO A 201 6.00 -5.30 14.19
CA PRO A 201 5.87 -3.91 13.76
C PRO A 201 6.72 -2.92 14.57
N LEU A 202 7.06 -3.22 15.83
CA LEU A 202 7.90 -2.35 16.64
C LEU A 202 9.35 -2.23 16.12
N GLY A 203 9.80 -3.23 15.35
CA GLY A 203 11.11 -3.24 14.68
C GLY A 203 11.18 -2.39 13.41
N ALA A 204 10.08 -1.73 13.03
CA ALA A 204 10.02 -0.87 11.85
C ALA A 204 10.82 0.43 11.99
N ALA A 205 11.24 0.81 13.20
CA ALA A 205 12.03 2.01 13.42
C ALA A 205 12.98 1.85 14.63
N ASN A 206 13.99 2.71 14.67
CA ASN A 206 14.80 2.90 15.88
C ASN A 206 14.03 3.77 16.87
N HIS A 207 14.13 3.43 18.15
CA HIS A 207 13.51 4.20 19.22
C HIS A 207 14.58 4.73 20.16
N GLU A 208 14.59 6.05 20.38
CA GLU A 208 15.60 6.69 21.22
C GLU A 208 15.09 6.91 22.64
N VAL A 209 15.95 6.57 23.61
CA VAL A 209 15.67 6.76 25.04
C VAL A 209 16.77 7.65 25.63
N PRO A 210 16.53 8.96 25.80
CA PRO A 210 17.52 9.89 26.33
C PRO A 210 17.80 9.63 27.81
N LEU A 211 19.05 9.84 28.22
CA LEU A 211 19.51 9.72 29.61
C LEU A 211 19.92 11.09 30.18
N PRO A 212 19.87 11.27 31.52
CA PRO A 212 20.20 12.56 32.15
C PRO A 212 21.64 13.04 31.95
N ASP A 213 22.56 12.13 31.64
CA ASP A 213 23.98 12.42 31.40
C ASP A 213 24.28 12.87 29.97
N GLY A 214 23.26 12.96 29.11
CA GLY A 214 23.38 13.33 27.70
C GLY A 214 23.59 12.16 26.76
N SER A 215 23.85 10.95 27.28
CA SER A 215 23.86 9.73 26.48
C SER A 215 22.43 9.26 26.17
N ARG A 216 22.28 8.31 25.24
CA ARG A 216 20.96 7.77 24.89
C ARG A 216 21.05 6.31 24.49
N PHE A 217 19.99 5.56 24.78
CA PHE A 217 19.80 4.25 24.17
C PHE A 217 19.10 4.38 22.82
N VAL A 218 19.52 3.55 21.86
CA VAL A 218 18.79 3.29 20.62
C VAL A 218 18.31 1.85 20.68
N VAL A 219 17.00 1.68 20.65
CA VAL A 219 16.31 0.41 20.90
C VAL A 219 15.57 -0.01 19.64
N SER A 220 15.73 -1.27 19.27
CA SER A 220 14.96 -1.97 18.25
C SER A 220 14.67 -3.39 18.73
N VAL A 221 13.55 -3.94 18.31
CA VAL A 221 13.10 -5.30 18.67
C VAL A 221 12.87 -6.10 17.40
N CYS A 222 13.01 -7.43 17.48
CA CYS A 222 12.85 -8.37 16.36
C CYS A 222 13.91 -8.24 15.25
N LYS A 223 14.54 -7.06 15.11
CA LYS A 223 15.59 -6.71 14.16
C LYS A 223 16.68 -5.87 14.87
N PRO A 224 17.91 -5.89 14.36
CA PRO A 224 18.96 -4.98 14.84
C PRO A 224 18.55 -3.53 14.67
N VAL A 225 19.19 -2.66 15.46
CA VAL A 225 19.15 -1.22 15.28
C VAL A 225 19.54 -0.89 13.83
N ARG A 226 18.71 -0.08 13.17
CA ARG A 226 18.95 0.38 11.81
C ARG A 226 20.19 1.26 11.80
N TYR A 227 21.19 0.82 11.05
CA TYR A 227 22.42 1.58 10.86
C TYR A 227 22.11 2.90 10.15
N GLY A 228 22.69 4.01 10.61
CA GLY A 228 22.36 5.32 10.08
C GLY A 228 23.11 6.45 10.76
N HIS A 229 22.66 7.68 10.49
CA HIS A 229 23.28 8.89 11.00
C HIS A 229 23.27 8.92 12.53
N LEU A 230 24.46 8.94 13.14
CA LEU A 230 24.64 8.87 14.60
C LEU A 230 24.02 7.61 15.24
N THR A 231 23.80 6.55 14.46
CA THR A 231 23.32 5.23 14.93
C THR A 231 24.18 4.12 14.35
N MET A 232 25.51 4.32 14.40
CA MET A 232 26.52 3.36 13.91
C MET A 232 26.78 2.27 14.95
N CYS A 233 25.74 1.51 15.29
CA CYS A 233 25.85 0.48 16.32
C CYS A 233 26.57 -0.78 15.81
N PRO A 234 27.18 -1.58 16.72
CA PRO A 234 27.80 -2.84 16.35
C PRO A 234 26.83 -3.79 15.62
N PRO A 235 27.33 -4.62 14.68
CA PRO A 235 26.49 -5.56 13.94
C PRO A 235 25.64 -6.45 14.85
N GLY A 236 24.34 -6.55 14.55
CA GLY A 236 23.40 -7.41 15.27
C GLY A 236 22.83 -6.81 16.56
N THR A 237 23.31 -5.65 17.03
CA THR A 237 22.83 -5.00 18.26
C THR A 237 21.37 -4.57 18.13
N GLY A 238 20.53 -4.93 19.10
CA GLY A 238 19.15 -4.47 19.25
C GLY A 238 18.97 -3.37 20.30
N VAL A 239 19.84 -3.31 21.32
CA VAL A 239 19.92 -2.19 22.26
C VAL A 239 21.33 -1.63 22.28
N CYS A 240 21.47 -0.38 21.85
CA CYS A 240 22.74 0.27 21.66
C CYS A 240 22.84 1.51 22.56
N LEU A 241 23.90 1.64 23.34
CA LEU A 241 24.19 2.89 24.06
C LEU A 241 25.04 3.79 23.17
N VAL A 242 24.56 5.01 22.95
CA VAL A 242 25.26 6.05 22.20
C VAL A 242 25.70 7.13 23.19
N ASN A 243 27.02 7.33 23.27
CA ASN A 243 27.63 8.39 24.05
C ASN A 243 28.62 9.14 23.16
N ASP A 244 28.22 10.32 22.69
CA ASP A 244 28.93 11.08 21.65
C ASP A 244 29.22 10.23 20.39
N ALA A 245 30.49 9.91 20.12
CA ALA A 245 30.94 9.12 18.98
C ALA A 245 31.21 7.64 19.35
N GLU A 246 30.88 7.22 20.57
CA GLU A 246 31.01 5.84 21.02
C GLU A 246 29.67 5.10 20.95
N TYR A 247 29.70 3.92 20.33
CA TYR A 247 28.54 3.05 20.12
C TYR A 247 28.81 1.69 20.74
N ARG A 248 28.05 1.33 21.77
CA ARG A 248 28.30 0.13 22.57
C ARG A 248 27.10 -0.82 22.57
N ASP A 249 27.37 -2.11 22.49
CA ASP A 249 26.36 -3.17 22.49
C ASP A 249 25.83 -3.42 23.91
N TYR A 250 24.55 -3.12 24.12
CA TYR A 250 23.83 -3.38 25.38
C TYR A 250 22.81 -4.52 25.23
N GLY A 251 22.83 -5.24 24.10
CA GLY A 251 21.95 -6.36 23.85
C GLY A 251 21.80 -6.66 22.36
N GLN A 252 22.10 -7.89 21.95
CA GLN A 252 21.87 -8.36 20.59
C GLN A 252 20.38 -8.55 20.29
N ALA A 253 20.00 -8.28 19.04
CA ALA A 253 18.64 -8.46 18.56
C ALA A 253 18.23 -9.94 18.59
N VAL A 254 17.00 -10.20 19.04
CA VAL A 254 16.40 -11.53 19.13
C VAL A 254 15.01 -11.53 18.50
N ALA A 255 14.62 -12.66 17.93
CA ALA A 255 13.35 -12.90 17.24
C ALA A 255 12.33 -13.66 18.13
N ASP A 256 12.61 -13.81 19.42
CA ASP A 256 11.87 -14.70 20.32
C ASP A 256 11.38 -13.92 21.55
N PRO A 257 10.27 -13.16 21.42
CA PRO A 257 9.59 -12.62 22.60
C PRO A 257 9.09 -13.77 23.48
N LYS A 258 9.06 -13.55 24.80
CA LYS A 258 8.71 -14.59 25.78
C LYS A 258 7.70 -14.09 26.79
N ILE A 259 6.94 -15.01 27.36
CA ILE A 259 6.20 -14.76 28.60
C ILE A 259 7.09 -15.22 29.76
N ASP A 260 7.47 -14.31 30.65
CA ASP A 260 8.29 -14.64 31.81
C ASP A 260 7.50 -15.43 32.88
N GLN A 261 8.18 -15.88 33.93
CA GLN A 261 7.57 -16.64 35.03
C GLN A 261 6.48 -15.87 35.79
N LEU A 262 6.45 -14.54 35.65
CA LEU A 262 5.46 -13.64 36.27
C LEU A 262 4.29 -13.35 35.31
N GLY A 263 4.27 -13.95 34.11
CA GLY A 263 3.23 -13.75 33.11
C GLY A 263 3.40 -12.46 32.28
N ARG A 264 4.56 -11.81 32.33
CA ARG A 264 4.82 -10.56 31.58
C ARG A 264 5.39 -10.88 30.20
N LEU A 265 4.96 -10.11 29.20
CA LEU A 265 5.54 -10.15 27.86
C LEU A 265 6.91 -9.43 27.88
N VAL A 266 7.98 -10.15 27.56
CA VAL A 266 9.35 -9.66 27.67
C VAL A 266 10.25 -10.06 26.50
N MET A 267 11.33 -9.31 26.32
CA MET A 267 12.47 -9.68 25.48
C MET A 267 13.77 -9.53 26.26
N GLU A 268 14.54 -10.61 26.33
CA GLU A 268 15.87 -10.65 26.94
C GLU A 268 16.95 -10.57 25.86
N MET A 269 17.80 -9.56 25.93
CA MET A 269 18.80 -9.23 24.92
C MET A 269 20.18 -9.21 25.57
N ARG A 270 21.07 -10.10 25.15
CA ARG A 270 22.40 -10.25 25.75
C ARG A 270 23.45 -9.59 24.89
N SER A 271 24.34 -8.81 25.50
CA SER A 271 25.48 -8.23 24.78
C SER A 271 26.51 -9.32 24.46
N THR A 272 27.18 -9.16 23.32
CA THR A 272 28.24 -10.07 22.87
C THR A 272 29.62 -9.45 22.94
N SER A 273 29.71 -8.12 23.01
CA SER A 273 30.98 -7.39 23.05
C SER A 273 31.23 -6.67 24.38
N GLU A 274 30.18 -6.35 25.14
CA GLU A 274 30.30 -5.68 26.44
C GLU A 274 30.03 -6.66 27.59
N VAL A 275 30.86 -6.59 28.63
CA VAL A 275 30.69 -7.43 29.82
C VAL A 275 29.56 -6.87 30.68
N CYS A 276 28.56 -7.70 31.00
CA CYS A 276 27.51 -7.36 31.98
C CYS A 276 26.70 -6.10 31.58
N GLN A 277 26.46 -5.93 30.27
CA GLN A 277 25.59 -4.89 29.70
C GLN A 277 24.46 -5.55 28.90
N ASN A 278 23.56 -6.27 29.57
CA ASN A 278 22.39 -6.88 28.94
C ASN A 278 21.17 -5.96 29.06
N SER A 279 20.13 -6.24 28.27
CA SER A 279 18.87 -5.51 28.31
C SER A 279 17.67 -6.45 28.46
N LEU A 280 16.68 -5.99 29.22
CA LEU A 280 15.36 -6.61 29.37
C LEU A 280 14.32 -5.57 28.99
N ILE A 281 13.52 -5.86 27.97
CA ILE A 281 12.39 -5.02 27.57
C ILE A 281 11.11 -5.70 28.05
N VAL A 282 10.32 -4.99 28.84
CA VAL A 282 8.99 -5.43 29.32
C VAL A 282 7.93 -4.68 28.52
N PHE A 283 7.04 -5.42 27.86
CA PHE A 283 5.97 -4.85 27.06
C PHE A 283 4.68 -4.78 27.88
N GLU A 284 4.08 -3.60 27.95
CA GLU A 284 2.85 -3.32 28.68
C GLU A 284 1.76 -2.88 27.71
N CYS A 285 0.50 -3.24 27.98
CA CYS A 285 -0.63 -2.83 27.15
C CYS A 285 -0.88 -1.31 27.26
N GLY A 286 -0.96 -0.62 26.12
CA GLY A 286 -1.18 0.83 26.01
C GLY A 286 -2.59 1.29 25.60
N GLN A 287 -3.62 0.45 25.72
CA GLN A 287 -4.94 0.68 25.11
C GLN A 287 -5.75 1.86 25.68
N GLU A 288 -5.43 2.37 26.88
CA GLU A 288 -6.36 3.26 27.60
C GLU A 288 -6.39 4.73 27.15
N GLU A 289 -5.45 5.23 26.33
CA GLU A 289 -5.43 6.67 25.98
C GLU A 289 -5.04 7.00 24.53
N GLY A 290 -4.90 6.00 23.64
CA GLY A 290 -4.32 6.22 22.31
C GLY A 290 -2.84 6.64 22.35
N ILE A 291 -2.19 6.43 23.50
CA ILE A 291 -0.78 6.72 23.72
C ILE A 291 0.02 5.45 23.39
N GLU A 292 0.52 5.37 22.17
CA GLU A 292 1.73 4.60 21.93
C GLU A 292 2.90 5.38 22.53
N SER A 293 3.58 4.79 23.52
CA SER A 293 4.82 5.36 24.03
C SER A 293 5.99 4.52 23.56
N GLY A 294 7.07 5.16 23.12
CA GLY A 294 8.35 4.48 22.92
C GLY A 294 8.87 3.79 24.21
N PRO A 295 9.96 3.02 24.12
CA PRO A 295 10.56 2.37 25.27
C PRO A 295 11.06 3.42 26.29
N ILE A 296 10.82 3.15 27.57
CA ILE A 296 11.24 4.00 28.69
C ILE A 296 12.26 3.24 29.53
N TYR A 297 13.43 3.84 29.76
CA TYR A 297 14.46 3.24 30.61
C TYR A 297 14.07 3.35 32.09
N ARG A 298 14.09 2.21 32.81
CA ARG A 298 13.76 2.11 34.24
C ARG A 298 14.97 2.02 35.16
N GLY A 299 16.17 1.87 34.59
CA GLY A 299 17.39 1.67 35.36
C GLY A 299 17.95 0.25 35.21
N ARG A 300 18.90 -0.10 36.08
CA ARG A 300 19.43 -1.46 36.19
C ARG A 300 18.51 -2.29 37.09
N LYS A 301 18.02 -3.43 36.58
CA LYS A 301 17.28 -4.44 37.34
C LYS A 301 18.20 -5.21 38.29
N ASP A 302 19.40 -5.51 37.81
CA ASP A 302 20.49 -6.15 38.54
C ASP A 302 21.83 -5.59 38.06
N ASN A 303 22.95 -6.11 38.58
CA ASN A 303 24.27 -5.58 38.21
C ASN A 303 24.57 -5.65 36.69
N CYS A 304 23.90 -6.54 35.94
CA CYS A 304 24.17 -6.78 34.53
C CYS A 304 23.04 -6.41 33.56
N THR A 305 21.83 -6.16 34.03
CA THR A 305 20.65 -6.06 33.16
C THR A 305 19.97 -4.69 33.28
N HIS A 306 19.86 -4.02 32.15
CA HIS A 306 19.16 -2.75 31.95
C HIS A 306 17.69 -3.02 31.64
N GLU A 307 16.77 -2.44 32.40
CA GLU A 307 15.33 -2.66 32.21
C GLU A 307 14.68 -1.49 31.47
N PHE A 308 13.87 -1.84 30.47
CA PHE A 308 13.04 -0.93 29.70
C PHE A 308 11.58 -1.36 29.80
N VAL A 309 10.67 -0.39 29.81
CA VAL A 309 9.23 -0.63 29.73
C VAL A 309 8.70 0.01 28.46
N TRP A 310 7.99 -0.75 27.65
CA TRP A 310 7.42 -0.29 26.38
C TRP A 310 5.91 -0.49 26.38
N ARG A 311 5.14 0.61 26.47
CA ARG A 311 3.68 0.56 26.39
C ARG A 311 3.20 0.69 24.96
N THR A 312 2.50 -0.33 24.48
CA THR A 312 2.03 -0.41 23.09
C THR A 312 0.72 -1.19 22.99
N ALA A 313 -0.09 -0.89 21.99
CA ALA A 313 -1.29 -1.66 21.67
C ALA A 313 -0.97 -3.12 21.28
N LEU A 314 0.23 -3.39 20.74
CA LEU A 314 0.67 -4.73 20.33
C LEU A 314 0.91 -5.69 21.53
N ALA A 315 1.02 -5.14 22.73
CA ALA A 315 1.10 -5.88 23.99
C ALA A 315 -0.27 -6.07 24.66
N CYS A 316 -1.33 -5.54 24.05
CA CYS A 316 -2.69 -5.72 24.53
C CYS A 316 -3.27 -7.03 24.02
N ARG A 317 -3.88 -7.78 24.93
CA ARG A 317 -4.77 -8.87 24.56
C ARG A 317 -6.04 -8.24 23.99
N ASP A 318 -6.29 -8.36 22.67
CA ASP A 318 -7.59 -7.97 22.14
C ASP A 318 -8.63 -8.97 22.68
N THR A 319 -9.33 -8.54 23.72
CA THR A 319 -10.37 -9.34 24.39
C THR A 319 -11.75 -9.06 23.83
N ARG A 320 -11.89 -8.13 22.87
CA ARG A 320 -13.18 -7.91 22.23
C ARG A 320 -13.44 -9.07 21.27
N PRO A 321 -14.52 -9.83 21.47
CA PRO A 321 -14.84 -10.94 20.60
C PRO A 321 -15.13 -10.40 19.19
N CYS A 322 -14.70 -11.14 18.17
CA CYS A 322 -14.98 -10.82 16.77
C CYS A 322 -14.26 -9.61 16.17
N SER A 323 -13.15 -9.15 16.78
CA SER A 323 -12.32 -8.09 16.21
C SER A 323 -10.86 -8.48 16.09
N VAL A 324 -10.15 -7.82 15.18
CA VAL A 324 -8.70 -7.95 15.00
C VAL A 324 -8.13 -6.63 14.47
N THR A 325 -6.86 -6.35 14.76
CA THR A 325 -6.15 -5.19 14.21
C THR A 325 -5.23 -5.64 13.08
N ASN A 326 -5.29 -4.96 11.94
CA ASN A 326 -4.34 -5.14 10.86
C ASN A 326 -2.94 -4.73 11.35
N PRO A 327 -1.95 -5.65 11.38
CA PRO A 327 -0.62 -5.38 11.91
C PRO A 327 0.22 -4.45 11.03
N ILE A 328 -0.19 -4.18 9.78
CA ILE A 328 0.52 -3.29 8.85
C ILE A 328 0.02 -1.85 9.03
N THR A 329 -1.30 -1.65 9.01
CA THR A 329 -1.91 -0.32 8.98
C THR A 329 -2.34 0.18 10.36
N GLY A 330 -2.48 -0.72 11.34
CA GLY A 330 -3.06 -0.41 12.65
C GLY A 330 -4.58 -0.28 12.63
N THR A 331 -5.23 -0.47 11.47
CA THR A 331 -6.68 -0.40 11.33
C THR A 331 -7.34 -1.58 12.06
N ARG A 332 -8.37 -1.29 12.87
CA ARG A 332 -9.15 -2.32 13.57
C ARG A 332 -10.36 -2.75 12.75
N TYR A 333 -10.49 -4.05 12.52
CA TYR A 333 -11.68 -4.66 11.96
C TYR A 333 -12.57 -5.20 13.08
N ASP A 334 -13.87 -4.91 13.01
CA ASP A 334 -14.90 -5.43 13.92
C ASP A 334 -16.01 -6.10 13.09
N LEU A 335 -16.09 -7.42 13.20
CA LEU A 335 -17.06 -8.24 12.47
C LEU A 335 -18.31 -8.56 13.30
N GLY A 336 -18.51 -7.87 14.43
CA GLY A 336 -19.67 -8.06 15.29
C GLY A 336 -21.02 -7.87 14.57
N LEU A 337 -21.07 -7.07 13.51
CA LEU A 337 -22.26 -6.88 12.66
C LEU A 337 -22.67 -8.15 11.89
N LEU A 338 -21.73 -9.08 11.66
CA LEU A 338 -21.99 -10.37 11.01
C LEU A 338 -22.39 -11.47 12.00
N ALA A 339 -22.23 -11.22 13.31
CA ALA A 339 -22.44 -12.21 14.34
C ALA A 339 -23.93 -12.43 14.69
N ASN A 340 -24.20 -13.55 15.39
CA ASN A 340 -25.54 -13.94 15.83
C ASN A 340 -26.54 -14.08 14.68
N ARG A 341 -26.06 -14.63 13.56
CA ARG A 341 -26.83 -14.93 12.35
C ARG A 341 -26.41 -16.30 11.83
N THR A 342 -27.34 -16.98 11.16
CA THR A 342 -27.06 -18.24 10.45
C THR A 342 -27.03 -17.94 8.97
N TYR A 343 -25.92 -18.27 8.31
CA TYR A 343 -25.76 -18.18 6.87
C TYR A 343 -25.91 -19.58 6.28
N THR A 344 -26.88 -19.75 5.39
CA THR A 344 -27.12 -21.02 4.70
C THR A 344 -26.51 -20.96 3.30
N LEU A 345 -25.71 -21.97 2.98
CA LEU A 345 -24.91 -22.05 1.75
C LEU A 345 -25.22 -23.35 1.03
N THR A 346 -25.34 -23.32 -0.29
CA THR A 346 -25.41 -24.55 -1.09
C THR A 346 -24.17 -24.61 -1.96
N ALA A 347 -23.34 -25.64 -1.75
CA ALA A 347 -22.13 -25.85 -2.53
C ALA A 347 -22.44 -26.48 -3.90
N ARG A 348 -21.46 -26.47 -4.80
CA ARG A 348 -21.58 -27.03 -6.16
C ARG A 348 -21.93 -28.52 -6.20
N ASP A 349 -21.60 -29.26 -5.15
CA ASP A 349 -21.92 -30.68 -4.98
C ASP A 349 -23.34 -30.93 -4.41
N ASN A 350 -24.17 -29.87 -4.35
CA ASN A 350 -25.55 -29.89 -3.86
C ASN A 350 -25.68 -30.17 -2.34
N ARG A 351 -24.58 -30.06 -1.60
CA ARG A 351 -24.59 -30.09 -0.13
C ARG A 351 -24.98 -28.73 0.43
N THR A 352 -25.69 -28.75 1.54
CA THR A 352 -26.11 -27.54 2.25
C THR A 352 -25.31 -27.39 3.53
N TYR A 353 -24.79 -26.20 3.76
CA TYR A 353 -24.04 -25.84 4.95
C TYR A 353 -24.73 -24.71 5.70
N GLU A 354 -24.68 -24.76 7.02
CA GLU A 354 -25.00 -23.62 7.88
C GLU A 354 -23.75 -23.17 8.62
N VAL A 355 -23.54 -21.86 8.68
CA VAL A 355 -22.38 -21.26 9.36
C VAL A 355 -22.79 -20.00 10.11
N GLY A 356 -22.17 -19.77 11.28
CA GLY A 356 -22.25 -18.52 12.02
C GLY A 356 -20.87 -17.84 12.10
N VAL A 357 -20.85 -16.50 12.17
CA VAL A 357 -19.63 -15.71 12.38
C VAL A 357 -19.55 -15.33 13.85
N CYS A 358 -18.51 -15.76 14.58
CA CYS A 358 -18.26 -15.47 16.00
C CYS A 358 -19.30 -15.98 17.02
N ARG A 359 -20.57 -16.06 16.64
CA ARG A 359 -21.70 -16.58 17.40
C ARG A 359 -22.76 -17.07 16.41
N ILE A 360 -23.25 -18.28 16.63
CA ILE A 360 -24.37 -18.85 15.88
C ILE A 360 -25.64 -18.87 16.75
N PRO A 361 -26.82 -18.49 16.23
CA PRO A 361 -28.08 -18.58 16.96
C PRO A 361 -28.45 -20.02 17.33
N ALA A 362 -29.16 -20.17 18.46
CA ALA A 362 -29.72 -21.47 18.88
C ALA A 362 -30.79 -22.02 17.92
N SER A 363 -31.32 -21.18 17.03
CA SER A 363 -32.25 -21.59 15.96
C SER A 363 -31.55 -22.25 14.76
N SER A 364 -30.22 -22.36 14.76
CA SER A 364 -29.49 -23.09 13.72
C SER A 364 -29.72 -24.59 13.83
N HIS A 365 -29.55 -25.31 12.71
CA HIS A 365 -29.62 -26.76 12.66
C HIS A 365 -28.29 -27.42 13.06
N CYS A 366 -27.26 -26.63 13.36
CA CYS A 366 -25.96 -27.14 13.74
C CYS A 366 -25.98 -27.81 15.12
N PRO A 367 -25.15 -28.86 15.32
CA PRO A 367 -24.97 -29.46 16.64
C PRO A 367 -24.54 -28.44 17.69
N LEU A 368 -24.77 -28.74 18.97
CA LEU A 368 -24.31 -27.88 20.06
C LEU A 368 -22.81 -27.57 19.91
N ASP A 369 -22.45 -26.32 20.17
CA ASP A 369 -21.09 -25.75 20.07
C ASP A 369 -20.49 -25.68 18.65
N ALA A 370 -21.15 -26.24 17.62
CA ALA A 370 -20.67 -26.15 16.25
C ALA A 370 -20.93 -24.77 15.64
N GLY A 371 -19.89 -24.14 15.10
CA GLY A 371 -19.98 -22.86 14.39
C GLY A 371 -20.29 -23.02 12.90
N ALA A 372 -20.07 -24.21 12.36
CA ALA A 372 -20.43 -24.60 11.01
C ALA A 372 -20.88 -26.07 10.99
N CYS A 373 -21.80 -26.42 10.10
CA CYS A 373 -22.26 -27.79 9.92
C CYS A 373 -22.73 -28.06 8.50
N GLU A 374 -22.64 -29.32 8.08
CA GLU A 374 -23.36 -29.83 6.91
C GLU A 374 -24.77 -30.25 7.35
N VAL A 375 -25.80 -29.74 6.66
CA VAL A 375 -27.20 -29.99 6.97
C VAL A 375 -27.81 -30.89 5.89
N SER A 376 -28.40 -32.00 6.33
CA SER A 376 -29.18 -32.91 5.49
C SER A 376 -30.61 -33.05 6.02
N SER A 377 -31.51 -33.68 5.26
CA SER A 377 -32.91 -33.89 5.65
C SER A 377 -33.12 -34.71 6.92
N LYS A 378 -32.10 -35.41 7.43
CA LYS A 378 -32.22 -36.32 8.58
C LYS A 378 -31.19 -36.08 9.69
N GLN A 379 -30.09 -35.37 9.40
CA GLN A 379 -28.97 -35.20 10.33
C GLN A 379 -28.16 -33.94 10.00
N SER A 380 -27.58 -33.32 11.02
CA SER A 380 -26.53 -32.31 10.88
C SER A 380 -25.19 -32.82 11.41
N VAL A 381 -24.12 -32.52 10.69
CA VAL A 381 -22.74 -32.92 11.04
C VAL A 381 -21.92 -31.67 11.30
N GLY A 382 -21.39 -31.52 12.52
CA GLY A 382 -20.58 -30.36 12.89
C GLY A 382 -19.21 -30.36 12.22
N LEU A 383 -18.83 -29.24 11.62
CA LEU A 383 -17.58 -29.07 10.85
C LEU A 383 -16.54 -28.18 11.56
N GLY A 384 -16.78 -27.88 12.83
CA GLY A 384 -15.88 -27.10 13.67
C GLY A 384 -16.65 -26.41 14.79
N ALA A 385 -16.05 -26.31 15.96
CA ALA A 385 -16.58 -25.59 17.10
C ALA A 385 -16.49 -24.07 16.87
N ILE A 386 -17.56 -23.34 17.21
CA ILE A 386 -17.63 -21.89 17.05
C ILE A 386 -16.48 -21.21 17.77
N SER A 387 -15.83 -20.27 17.10
CA SER A 387 -14.80 -19.40 17.68
C SER A 387 -15.19 -17.94 17.44
N ASN A 388 -14.87 -17.08 18.40
CA ASN A 388 -14.98 -15.63 18.27
C ASN A 388 -13.60 -14.95 18.21
N GLU A 389 -12.54 -15.74 18.06
CA GLU A 389 -11.15 -15.29 17.96
C GLU A 389 -10.80 -15.02 16.49
N LEU A 390 -11.00 -13.78 16.05
CA LEU A 390 -10.65 -13.33 14.71
C LEU A 390 -9.12 -13.19 14.62
N GLN A 391 -8.54 -13.78 13.58
CA GLN A 391 -7.10 -13.80 13.32
C GLN A 391 -6.78 -12.99 12.06
N TYR A 392 -5.56 -12.48 11.96
CA TYR A 392 -5.07 -11.77 10.78
C TYR A 392 -3.59 -12.11 10.60
N ASP A 393 -3.28 -12.81 9.51
CA ASP A 393 -1.89 -13.05 9.10
C ASP A 393 -1.30 -11.75 8.53
N THR A 394 0.02 -11.59 8.47
CA THR A 394 0.64 -10.37 7.89
C THR A 394 0.31 -10.13 6.40
N THR A 395 -0.44 -11.03 5.76
CA THR A 395 -0.84 -10.95 4.35
C THR A 395 -2.21 -11.59 4.17
N GLY A 396 -3.07 -10.97 3.37
CA GLY A 396 -4.38 -11.50 3.00
C GLY A 396 -5.52 -11.07 3.92
N ALA A 397 -6.56 -11.91 3.95
CA ALA A 397 -7.80 -11.64 4.66
C ALA A 397 -7.71 -11.96 6.17
N PRO A 398 -8.41 -11.21 7.03
CA PRO A 398 -8.73 -11.70 8.37
C PRO A 398 -9.52 -13.01 8.27
N TYR A 399 -9.34 -13.91 9.23
CA TYR A 399 -10.05 -15.19 9.22
C TYR A 399 -10.46 -15.68 10.61
N LEU A 400 -11.54 -16.45 10.66
CA LEU A 400 -11.94 -17.28 11.80
C LEU A 400 -11.61 -18.74 11.52
N LEU A 401 -11.12 -19.45 12.53
CA LEU A 401 -10.82 -20.87 12.42
C LEU A 401 -11.62 -21.67 13.47
N TYR A 402 -12.52 -22.51 13.00
CA TYR A 402 -13.34 -23.42 13.80
C TYR A 402 -12.75 -24.81 13.74
N ARG A 403 -12.28 -25.31 14.89
CA ARG A 403 -11.61 -26.62 15.00
C ARG A 403 -12.48 -27.64 15.71
N SER A 404 -12.04 -28.88 15.76
CA SER A 404 -12.68 -29.94 16.56
C SER A 404 -14.09 -30.32 16.08
N GLY A 405 -14.31 -30.35 14.76
CA GLY A 405 -15.53 -30.88 14.18
C GLY A 405 -15.67 -32.40 14.33
N ALA A 406 -16.62 -32.97 13.59
CA ALA A 406 -16.81 -34.41 13.47
C ALA A 406 -15.56 -35.08 12.88
N VAL A 407 -15.37 -36.36 13.21
CA VAL A 407 -14.28 -37.17 12.64
C VAL A 407 -14.56 -37.36 11.15
N CYS A 408 -13.63 -36.93 10.31
CA CYS A 408 -13.71 -37.00 8.85
C CYS A 408 -12.89 -38.18 8.30
N ASP A 409 -11.81 -38.55 9.00
CA ASP A 409 -10.96 -39.70 8.69
C ASP A 409 -10.79 -40.53 9.95
N ALA A 410 -11.45 -41.69 9.97
CA ALA A 410 -11.43 -42.61 11.10
C ALA A 410 -10.04 -43.25 11.34
N THR A 411 -9.20 -43.30 10.31
CA THR A 411 -7.88 -43.96 10.34
C THR A 411 -6.83 -43.10 11.02
N SER A 412 -6.78 -41.81 10.68
CA SER A 412 -5.88 -40.84 11.30
C SER A 412 -6.47 -40.17 12.54
N GLY A 413 -7.78 -40.29 12.74
CA GLY A 413 -8.51 -39.55 13.78
C GLY A 413 -8.67 -38.06 13.46
N ARG A 414 -8.37 -37.64 12.22
CA ARG A 414 -8.51 -36.24 11.79
C ARG A 414 -9.96 -35.81 11.88
N ARG A 415 -10.17 -34.55 12.27
CA ARG A 415 -11.48 -33.92 12.46
C ARG A 415 -11.65 -32.78 11.48
N TRP A 416 -12.90 -32.47 11.16
CA TRP A 416 -13.24 -31.33 10.35
C TRP A 416 -12.81 -30.01 11.01
N GLU A 417 -12.27 -29.12 10.19
CA GLU A 417 -12.01 -27.73 10.51
C GLU A 417 -12.70 -26.83 9.48
N THR A 418 -13.24 -25.70 9.92
CA THR A 418 -13.85 -24.69 9.05
C THR A 418 -13.06 -23.38 9.16
N ARG A 419 -12.67 -22.80 8.03
CA ARG A 419 -11.96 -21.53 7.93
C ARG A 419 -12.84 -20.51 7.21
N LEU A 420 -13.16 -19.41 7.87
CA LEU A 420 -13.93 -18.31 7.30
C LEU A 420 -12.97 -17.17 6.99
N GLU A 421 -12.82 -16.78 5.73
CA GLU A 421 -11.93 -15.68 5.31
C GLU A 421 -12.75 -14.47 4.86
N PHE A 422 -12.46 -13.29 5.39
CA PHE A 422 -13.23 -12.07 5.14
C PHE A 422 -12.55 -11.24 4.05
N ILE A 423 -13.16 -11.19 2.88
CA ILE A 423 -12.63 -10.55 1.68
C ILE A 423 -13.19 -9.14 1.61
N CYS A 424 -12.32 -8.13 1.43
CA CYS A 424 -12.80 -6.78 1.20
C CYS A 424 -13.54 -6.72 -0.14
N GLU A 425 -14.79 -6.24 -0.08
CA GLU A 425 -15.59 -5.87 -1.25
C GLU A 425 -16.16 -4.47 -1.03
N THR A 426 -15.99 -3.59 -2.02
CA THR A 426 -16.34 -2.16 -1.96
C THR A 426 -17.52 -1.80 -2.86
N ASP A 427 -17.87 -2.65 -3.83
CA ASP A 427 -19.06 -2.44 -4.65
C ASP A 427 -20.30 -2.44 -3.76
N PRO A 428 -21.25 -1.53 -4.01
CA PRO A 428 -22.47 -1.39 -3.24
C PRO A 428 -23.43 -2.54 -3.59
N VAL A 429 -23.05 -3.78 -3.28
CA VAL A 429 -24.03 -4.84 -3.16
C VAL A 429 -24.88 -4.47 -1.95
N GLU A 430 -26.19 -4.31 -2.17
CA GLU A 430 -27.19 -3.93 -1.17
C GLU A 430 -27.00 -4.69 0.15
N GLY A 431 -26.25 -4.13 1.10
CA GLY A 431 -25.86 -4.98 2.22
C GLY A 431 -24.73 -4.59 3.15
N GLY A 432 -23.60 -4.13 2.61
CA GLY A 432 -22.41 -3.91 3.43
C GLY A 432 -22.62 -2.94 4.61
N ARG A 433 -23.53 -1.97 4.45
CA ARG A 433 -23.89 -0.98 5.49
C ARG A 433 -25.15 -1.31 6.29
N THR A 434 -25.99 -2.24 5.80
CA THR A 434 -27.32 -2.57 6.36
C THR A 434 -27.39 -3.98 6.95
N GLY A 435 -26.36 -4.81 6.75
CA GLY A 435 -26.35 -6.20 7.16
C GLY A 435 -27.21 -7.12 6.27
N THR A 436 -27.61 -6.72 5.06
CA THR A 436 -27.97 -7.71 4.03
C THR A 436 -26.66 -8.29 3.48
N VAL A 437 -26.52 -9.60 3.36
CA VAL A 437 -25.21 -10.24 3.14
C VAL A 437 -25.23 -10.92 1.78
N VAL A 438 -24.23 -10.61 0.94
CA VAL A 438 -23.89 -11.45 -0.23
C VAL A 438 -23.70 -12.86 0.29
N PRO A 439 -24.41 -13.88 -0.23
CA PRO A 439 -24.25 -15.24 0.25
C PRO A 439 -22.76 -15.65 0.24
N PRO A 440 -22.20 -16.08 1.38
CA PRO A 440 -20.80 -16.50 1.43
C PRO A 440 -20.53 -17.61 0.40
N THR A 441 -19.30 -17.71 -0.08
CA THR A 441 -18.96 -18.72 -1.10
C THR A 441 -18.11 -19.82 -0.49
N VAL A 442 -18.54 -21.07 -0.65
CA VAL A 442 -17.68 -22.23 -0.36
C VAL A 442 -16.62 -22.30 -1.46
N VAL A 443 -15.35 -22.11 -1.09
CA VAL A 443 -14.23 -22.17 -2.05
C VAL A 443 -13.51 -23.51 -2.01
N GLU A 444 -13.49 -24.18 -0.85
CA GLU A 444 -12.88 -25.49 -0.68
C GLU A 444 -13.71 -26.35 0.27
N ASN A 445 -13.89 -27.62 -0.10
CA ASN A 445 -14.56 -28.64 0.71
C ASN A 445 -13.88 -29.98 0.45
N GLY A 446 -12.81 -30.26 1.18
CA GLY A 446 -11.96 -31.43 0.94
C GLY A 446 -10.92 -31.61 2.05
N GLU A 447 -10.34 -32.79 2.14
CA GLU A 447 -9.23 -33.07 3.07
C GLU A 447 -9.49 -32.68 4.55
N CYS A 448 -10.74 -32.84 5.01
CA CYS A 448 -11.18 -32.43 6.36
C CYS A 448 -11.19 -30.92 6.61
N GLN A 449 -11.25 -30.11 5.57
CA GLN A 449 -11.30 -28.66 5.65
C GLN A 449 -12.45 -28.09 4.81
N LEU A 450 -13.19 -27.15 5.42
CA LEU A 450 -14.19 -26.33 4.75
C LEU A 450 -13.69 -24.88 4.76
N VAL A 451 -13.48 -24.29 3.59
CA VAL A 451 -13.06 -22.89 3.44
C VAL A 451 -14.19 -22.08 2.81
N ILE A 452 -14.58 -21.00 3.48
CA ILE A 452 -15.68 -20.12 3.09
C ILE A 452 -15.16 -18.69 3.01
N HIS A 453 -15.37 -18.04 1.87
CA HIS A 453 -15.07 -16.62 1.69
C HIS A 453 -16.32 -15.78 1.96
N PHE A 454 -16.16 -14.75 2.78
CA PHE A 454 -17.18 -13.75 3.12
C PHE A 454 -16.78 -12.42 2.52
N GLU A 455 -17.48 -11.97 1.48
CA GLU A 455 -17.30 -10.63 0.92
C GLU A 455 -17.96 -9.59 1.85
N THR A 456 -17.19 -8.60 2.30
CA THR A 456 -17.67 -7.57 3.24
C THR A 456 -16.88 -6.27 3.17
N VAL A 457 -17.58 -5.15 3.35
CA VAL A 457 -16.97 -3.81 3.46
C VAL A 457 -16.24 -3.60 4.80
N LEU A 458 -16.49 -4.45 5.82
CA LEU A 458 -15.98 -4.26 7.19
C LEU A 458 -14.47 -4.49 7.33
N VAL A 459 -13.84 -5.02 6.29
CA VAL A 459 -12.40 -5.35 6.23
C VAL A 459 -11.71 -4.58 5.09
N CYS A 460 -12.36 -3.52 4.60
CA CYS A 460 -11.84 -2.68 3.53
C CYS A 460 -11.08 -1.47 4.04
N GLU A 461 -9.92 -1.23 3.44
CA GLU A 461 -9.10 -0.04 3.67
C GLU A 461 -8.96 0.75 2.35
N PRO A 462 -9.79 1.78 2.11
CA PRO A 462 -9.86 2.47 0.82
C PRO A 462 -8.53 3.04 0.31
N ALA A 463 -7.63 3.43 1.21
CA ALA A 463 -6.31 3.96 0.85
C ALA A 463 -5.41 2.91 0.17
N LEU A 464 -5.64 1.61 0.40
CA LEU A 464 -4.87 0.51 -0.21
C LEU A 464 -5.48 0.01 -1.53
N MET A 465 -6.61 0.57 -1.97
CA MET A 465 -7.38 0.11 -3.14
C MET A 465 -7.57 1.20 -4.21
N ALA A 466 -6.72 2.22 -4.23
CA ALA A 466 -6.78 3.27 -5.24
C ALA A 466 -6.50 2.67 -6.65
N CYS A 467 -7.50 2.72 -7.53
CA CYS A 467 -7.43 2.11 -8.86
C CYS A 467 -7.18 3.11 -10.00
N GLY A 468 -6.57 4.25 -9.68
CA GLY A 468 -6.14 5.20 -10.69
C GLY A 468 -4.81 5.84 -10.33
N ALA A 469 -4.06 6.22 -11.36
CA ALA A 469 -2.77 6.87 -11.25
C ALA A 469 -2.63 7.96 -12.31
N TYR A 470 -1.93 9.04 -11.98
CA TYR A 470 -1.60 10.08 -12.94
C TYR A 470 -0.38 9.69 -13.77
N ASN A 471 -0.41 9.94 -15.08
CA ASN A 471 0.79 9.91 -15.90
C ASN A 471 1.68 11.07 -15.47
N GLU A 472 2.70 10.77 -14.69
CA GLU A 472 3.49 11.82 -14.10
C GLU A 472 4.22 12.68 -15.17
N SER A 473 4.37 12.19 -16.41
CA SER A 473 5.05 12.87 -17.52
C SER A 473 4.17 13.82 -18.34
N THR A 474 2.85 13.75 -18.15
CA THR A 474 1.83 14.59 -18.81
C THR A 474 0.65 14.74 -17.83
N ILE A 475 0.59 15.88 -17.15
CA ILE A 475 -0.29 16.15 -15.99
C ILE A 475 -1.80 15.95 -16.30
N ASP A 476 -2.20 16.02 -17.57
CA ASP A 476 -3.60 15.87 -18.00
C ASP A 476 -4.03 14.41 -18.25
N GLN A 477 -3.15 13.41 -18.09
CA GLN A 477 -3.46 12.02 -18.37
C GLN A 477 -3.59 11.19 -17.08
N TYR A 478 -4.70 11.38 -16.37
CA TYR A 478 -5.15 10.46 -15.33
C TYR A 478 -5.61 9.15 -15.96
N VAL A 479 -5.01 8.04 -15.53
CA VAL A 479 -5.44 6.70 -15.93
C VAL A 479 -6.24 6.10 -14.80
N ASP A 480 -7.50 5.83 -15.08
CA ASP A 480 -8.42 5.13 -14.20
C ASP A 480 -8.58 3.69 -14.69
N LEU A 481 -8.16 2.72 -13.88
CA LEU A 481 -8.35 1.30 -14.12
C LEU A 481 -9.61 0.75 -13.42
N SER A 482 -10.37 1.58 -12.69
CA SER A 482 -11.66 1.17 -12.12
C SER A 482 -12.59 0.49 -13.13
N PRO A 483 -12.65 0.88 -14.42
CA PRO A 483 -13.42 0.16 -15.42
C PRO A 483 -12.96 -1.28 -15.66
N LEU A 484 -11.76 -1.69 -15.27
CA LEU A 484 -11.27 -3.08 -15.35
C LEU A 484 -11.47 -3.87 -14.06
N MET A 485 -11.93 -3.24 -12.98
CA MET A 485 -12.41 -3.97 -11.82
C MET A 485 -13.65 -4.77 -12.25
N ASP A 486 -13.71 -6.04 -11.87
CA ASP A 486 -14.86 -6.90 -12.14
C ASP A 486 -15.23 -7.63 -10.84
N SER A 487 -16.37 -7.25 -10.25
CA SER A 487 -16.91 -7.86 -9.03
C SER A 487 -17.71 -9.14 -9.30
N THR A 488 -17.94 -9.49 -10.57
CA THR A 488 -18.77 -10.64 -10.95
C THR A 488 -17.96 -11.87 -11.34
N GLN A 489 -16.75 -11.67 -11.88
CA GLN A 489 -15.88 -12.75 -12.34
C GLN A 489 -14.40 -12.36 -12.28
N ASN A 490 -13.53 -13.38 -12.33
CA ASN A 490 -12.09 -13.19 -12.45
C ASN A 490 -11.64 -13.23 -13.91
N TYR A 491 -10.60 -12.46 -14.25
CA TYR A 491 -9.96 -12.54 -15.54
C TYR A 491 -9.06 -13.76 -15.61
N GLU A 492 -9.32 -14.66 -16.56
CA GLU A 492 -8.43 -15.78 -16.89
C GLU A 492 -7.42 -15.34 -17.95
N ALA A 493 -6.13 -15.44 -17.63
CA ALA A 493 -5.06 -15.05 -18.54
C ALA A 493 -4.84 -16.10 -19.64
N ARG A 494 -4.56 -15.63 -20.86
CA ARG A 494 -4.19 -16.51 -21.98
C ARG A 494 -2.73 -16.93 -21.84
N THR A 495 -2.43 -18.19 -22.13
CA THR A 495 -1.06 -18.74 -22.05
C THR A 495 -0.70 -19.44 -23.36
N SER A 496 0.56 -19.29 -23.80
CA SER A 496 1.08 -19.91 -25.03
C SER A 496 1.86 -21.20 -24.78
N ALA A 497 2.22 -21.51 -23.52
CA ALA A 497 3.30 -22.45 -23.22
C ALA A 497 3.01 -23.54 -22.18
N GLN A 498 1.90 -23.53 -21.42
CA GLN A 498 1.68 -24.54 -20.36
C GLN A 498 0.29 -25.18 -20.41
N GLN A 499 0.23 -26.42 -20.91
CA GLN A 499 -0.99 -27.24 -20.87
C GLN A 499 -1.36 -27.53 -19.40
N GLY A 500 -2.56 -27.10 -18.98
CA GLY A 500 -3.16 -27.47 -17.70
C GLY A 500 -3.05 -26.45 -16.56
N ARG A 501 -2.25 -25.38 -16.71
CA ARG A 501 -2.20 -24.28 -15.72
C ARG A 501 -3.04 -23.09 -16.15
N ARG A 502 -3.75 -22.50 -15.20
CA ARG A 502 -4.59 -21.32 -15.39
C ARG A 502 -4.18 -20.25 -14.40
N TYR A 503 -4.27 -19.00 -14.84
CA TYR A 503 -3.90 -17.84 -14.05
C TYR A 503 -5.11 -16.91 -13.98
N PHE A 504 -5.53 -16.59 -12.77
CA PHE A 504 -6.69 -15.76 -12.48
C PHE A 504 -6.20 -14.45 -11.88
N LEU A 505 -6.72 -13.34 -12.39
CA LEU A 505 -6.40 -11.99 -11.91
C LEU A 505 -7.68 -11.18 -11.73
N ASN A 506 -7.64 -10.22 -10.82
CA ASN A 506 -8.51 -9.06 -10.83
C ASN A 506 -7.67 -7.78 -10.84
N VAL A 507 -8.30 -6.62 -11.02
CA VAL A 507 -7.62 -5.31 -11.11
C VAL A 507 -7.99 -4.51 -9.87
N CYS A 508 -6.99 -4.05 -9.09
CA CYS A 508 -7.14 -3.24 -7.87
C CYS A 508 -8.07 -3.78 -6.76
N ARG A 509 -8.57 -5.01 -6.91
CA ARG A 509 -9.43 -5.68 -5.93
C ARG A 509 -9.00 -7.14 -5.78
N PRO A 510 -9.40 -7.81 -4.69
CA PRO A 510 -9.25 -9.25 -4.56
C PRO A 510 -9.96 -10.02 -5.68
N LEU A 511 -9.60 -11.28 -5.87
CA LEU A 511 -10.32 -12.20 -6.73
C LEU A 511 -11.75 -12.41 -6.20
N VAL A 512 -12.71 -12.48 -7.13
CA VAL A 512 -14.07 -12.95 -6.84
C VAL A 512 -13.98 -14.38 -6.33
N PRO A 513 -14.57 -14.71 -5.16
CA PRO A 513 -14.59 -16.06 -4.65
C PRO A 513 -15.20 -17.06 -5.65
N GLN A 514 -14.50 -18.16 -5.90
CA GLN A 514 -14.96 -19.20 -6.80
C GLN A 514 -14.65 -20.58 -6.22
N TYR A 515 -15.61 -21.50 -6.31
CA TYR A 515 -15.39 -22.89 -5.91
C TYR A 515 -14.21 -23.51 -6.66
N GLY A 516 -13.26 -24.10 -5.92
CA GLY A 516 -12.04 -24.67 -6.46
C GLY A 516 -10.96 -23.66 -6.80
N LEU A 517 -11.07 -22.40 -6.34
CA LEU A 517 -9.98 -21.41 -6.41
C LEU A 517 -9.64 -20.94 -4.99
N SER A 518 -9.00 -21.81 -4.21
CA SER A 518 -8.67 -21.62 -2.79
C SER A 518 -7.35 -20.89 -2.53
N CYS A 519 -6.92 -20.00 -3.44
CA CYS A 519 -5.86 -19.05 -3.11
C CYS A 519 -6.21 -18.25 -1.85
N ARG A 520 -5.19 -17.83 -1.10
CA ARG A 520 -5.39 -17.14 0.19
C ARG A 520 -6.34 -15.96 0.02
N GLY A 521 -7.34 -15.85 0.89
CA GLY A 521 -8.34 -14.81 0.85
C GLY A 521 -7.71 -13.41 0.76
N GLY A 522 -8.25 -12.58 -0.13
CA GLY A 522 -7.75 -11.24 -0.41
C GLY A 522 -6.74 -11.20 -1.57
N ALA A 523 -6.27 -12.34 -2.08
CA ALA A 523 -5.36 -12.38 -3.22
C ALA A 523 -5.99 -11.74 -4.46
N ALA A 524 -5.21 -10.98 -5.22
CA ALA A 524 -5.62 -10.38 -6.49
C ALA A 524 -5.13 -11.15 -7.72
N ALA A 525 -4.15 -12.05 -7.53
CA ALA A 525 -3.67 -12.97 -8.56
C ALA A 525 -3.41 -14.37 -8.01
N CYS A 526 -3.77 -15.39 -8.78
CA CYS A 526 -3.73 -16.80 -8.39
C CYS A 526 -3.35 -17.70 -9.57
N GLU A 527 -2.47 -18.67 -9.34
CA GLU A 527 -2.21 -19.79 -10.24
C GLU A 527 -2.97 -21.02 -9.75
N ALA A 528 -3.59 -21.78 -10.66
CA ALA A 528 -4.16 -23.08 -10.35
C ALA A 528 -3.95 -24.10 -11.48
N THR A 529 -3.87 -25.37 -11.12
CA THR A 529 -3.86 -26.49 -12.08
C THR A 529 -5.27 -27.00 -12.29
N PHE A 530 -5.66 -27.27 -13.54
CA PHE A 530 -7.02 -27.69 -13.89
C PHE A 530 -7.04 -29.12 -14.41
N ASP A 531 -7.82 -29.99 -13.76
CA ASP A 531 -7.95 -31.42 -14.10
C ASP A 531 -9.13 -31.73 -15.05
N GLY A 532 -9.87 -30.70 -15.47
CA GLY A 532 -11.08 -30.84 -16.29
C GLY A 532 -12.38 -30.55 -15.53
N VAL A 533 -12.37 -30.56 -14.19
CA VAL A 533 -13.56 -30.36 -13.36
C VAL A 533 -13.32 -29.32 -12.25
N THR A 534 -12.15 -29.33 -11.60
CA THR A 534 -11.81 -28.45 -10.49
C THR A 534 -10.40 -27.88 -10.64
N ALA A 535 -10.19 -26.66 -10.14
CA ALA A 535 -8.84 -26.17 -9.92
C ALA A 535 -8.28 -26.80 -8.63
N ARG A 536 -6.98 -27.06 -8.63
CA ARG A 536 -6.18 -27.65 -7.55
C ARG A 536 -4.77 -27.07 -7.56
N ASN A 537 -4.03 -27.24 -6.48
CA ASN A 537 -2.63 -26.78 -6.33
C ASN A 537 -2.51 -25.27 -6.53
N GLU A 538 -3.37 -24.55 -5.85
CA GLU A 538 -3.50 -23.11 -5.89
C GLU A 538 -2.25 -22.45 -5.30
N THR A 539 -1.76 -21.43 -5.99
CA THR A 539 -0.60 -20.66 -5.54
C THR A 539 -0.94 -19.17 -5.62
N THR A 540 -0.84 -18.50 -4.47
CA THR A 540 -1.15 -17.07 -4.35
C THR A 540 -0.02 -16.26 -4.96
N LEU A 541 -0.31 -15.43 -5.97
CA LEU A 541 0.69 -14.68 -6.73
C LEU A 541 0.81 -13.20 -6.30
N GLY A 542 -0.06 -12.75 -5.40
CA GLY A 542 0.05 -11.43 -4.75
C GLY A 542 -1.29 -10.85 -4.30
N PHE A 543 -1.19 -9.81 -3.46
CA PHE A 543 -2.29 -9.05 -2.87
C PHE A 543 -2.31 -7.62 -3.46
N PRO A 544 -3.49 -6.95 -3.47
CA PRO A 544 -3.68 -5.65 -4.14
C PRO A 544 -3.05 -4.45 -3.40
N ASP A 545 -2.28 -4.66 -2.32
CA ASP A 545 -1.86 -3.58 -1.42
C ASP A 545 -0.68 -2.71 -1.94
N VAL A 546 -0.38 -2.66 -3.26
CA VAL A 546 0.71 -1.85 -3.88
C VAL A 546 0.39 -1.34 -5.30
N SER A 547 0.93 -0.15 -5.61
CA SER A 547 0.57 0.85 -6.63
C SER A 547 0.62 0.53 -8.13
N LEU A 548 -0.19 1.33 -8.85
CA LEU A 548 -0.11 1.59 -10.28
C LEU A 548 1.02 2.59 -10.59
N VAL A 549 1.78 2.33 -11.64
CA VAL A 549 2.85 3.20 -12.14
C VAL A 549 2.65 3.42 -13.63
N VAL A 550 2.64 4.67 -14.09
CA VAL A 550 2.54 4.99 -15.52
C VAL A 550 3.94 5.20 -16.09
N ALA A 551 4.30 4.39 -17.08
CA ALA A 551 5.59 4.44 -17.77
C ALA A 551 5.36 4.59 -19.28
N GLY A 552 5.44 5.83 -19.79
CA GLY A 552 5.20 6.12 -21.20
C GLY A 552 3.73 5.91 -21.58
N ASP A 553 3.47 4.99 -22.52
CA ASP A 553 2.15 4.57 -22.99
C ASP A 553 1.60 3.33 -22.27
N THR A 554 2.33 2.85 -21.25
CA THR A 554 2.06 1.61 -20.55
C THR A 554 1.77 1.91 -19.07
N VAL A 555 0.75 1.26 -18.51
CA VAL A 555 0.48 1.31 -17.06
C VAL A 555 0.88 -0.01 -16.43
N LEU A 556 1.74 0.04 -15.42
CA LEU A 556 2.22 -1.12 -14.68
C LEU A 556 1.49 -1.22 -13.35
N MET A 557 0.94 -2.39 -13.06
CA MET A 557 0.35 -2.72 -11.76
C MET A 557 1.14 -3.86 -11.13
N LYS A 558 1.43 -3.76 -9.83
CA LYS A 558 2.23 -4.78 -9.12
C LYS A 558 1.48 -5.34 -7.92
N TYR A 559 1.32 -6.66 -7.89
CA TYR A 559 0.87 -7.39 -6.71
C TYR A 559 2.05 -8.10 -6.05
N LEU A 560 2.16 -7.89 -4.74
CA LEU A 560 3.28 -8.40 -3.94
C LEU A 560 2.78 -9.38 -2.86
N ARG A 561 3.72 -9.93 -2.10
CA ARG A 561 3.47 -10.77 -0.91
C ARG A 561 2.66 -12.05 -1.21
N GLY A 562 2.86 -12.66 -2.39
CA GLY A 562 2.35 -13.98 -2.70
C GLY A 562 2.94 -15.09 -1.82
N ASP A 563 2.74 -16.34 -2.19
CA ASP A 563 3.31 -17.49 -1.48
C ASP A 563 4.85 -17.49 -1.56
N PRO A 564 5.56 -18.22 -0.67
CA PRO A 564 7.01 -18.32 -0.76
C PRO A 564 7.46 -18.88 -2.12
N CYS A 565 8.47 -18.25 -2.73
CA CYS A 565 9.00 -18.74 -3.99
C CYS A 565 9.73 -20.08 -3.79
N ARG A 566 9.58 -20.99 -4.76
CA ARG A 566 10.18 -22.34 -4.72
C ARG A 566 11.70 -22.30 -4.87
N GLN A 567 12.21 -21.40 -5.70
CA GLN A 567 13.65 -21.26 -5.96
C GLN A 567 14.38 -20.50 -4.85
N ASP A 568 13.69 -19.54 -4.22
CA ASP A 568 14.20 -18.79 -3.08
C ASP A 568 13.10 -18.60 -2.03
N PRO A 569 13.08 -19.44 -0.96
CA PRO A 569 12.12 -19.33 0.13
C PRO A 569 12.21 -18.00 0.92
N LEU A 570 13.25 -17.18 0.69
CA LEU A 570 13.38 -15.83 1.24
C LEU A 570 12.70 -14.76 0.36
N THR A 571 12.12 -15.13 -0.77
CA THR A 571 11.33 -14.23 -1.61
C THR A 571 9.89 -14.73 -1.69
N ASN A 572 8.96 -13.80 -1.84
CA ASN A 572 7.56 -14.13 -2.08
C ASN A 572 7.26 -13.95 -3.56
N LEU A 573 6.35 -14.77 -4.07
CA LEU A 573 5.81 -14.61 -5.41
C LEU A 573 5.20 -13.23 -5.59
N SER A 574 5.32 -12.70 -6.80
CA SER A 574 4.79 -11.41 -7.17
C SER A 574 4.32 -11.40 -8.62
N THR A 575 3.42 -10.48 -8.93
CA THR A 575 2.80 -10.31 -10.24
C THR A 575 2.99 -8.88 -10.73
N THR A 576 3.42 -8.70 -11.98
CA THR A 576 3.36 -7.42 -12.68
C THR A 576 2.42 -7.55 -13.87
N VAL A 577 1.49 -6.61 -14.01
CA VAL A 577 0.60 -6.49 -15.17
C VAL A 577 0.93 -5.20 -15.92
N ALA A 578 1.27 -5.32 -17.20
CA ALA A 578 1.50 -4.19 -18.09
C ALA A 578 0.26 -3.96 -18.97
N PHE A 579 -0.49 -2.90 -18.70
CA PHE A 579 -1.60 -2.47 -19.52
C PHE A 579 -1.09 -1.62 -20.69
N ARG A 580 -1.53 -1.94 -21.91
CA ARG A 580 -1.18 -1.21 -23.13
C ARG A 580 -2.44 -0.76 -23.86
N CYS A 581 -2.42 0.46 -24.41
CA CYS A 581 -3.55 0.96 -25.17
C CYS A 581 -3.75 0.15 -26.46
N LEU A 582 -4.95 -0.40 -26.64
CA LEU A 582 -5.43 -0.97 -27.89
C LEU A 582 -6.93 -0.67 -28.04
N PRO A 583 -7.34 0.32 -28.86
CA PRO A 583 -8.74 0.76 -28.96
C PRO A 583 -9.72 -0.36 -29.35
N THR A 584 -9.27 -1.33 -30.14
CA THR A 584 -10.08 -2.47 -30.59
C THR A 584 -10.23 -3.59 -29.55
N ALA A 585 -9.52 -3.53 -28.43
CA ALA A 585 -9.51 -4.59 -27.42
C ALA A 585 -10.69 -4.53 -26.44
N GLY A 586 -11.42 -3.40 -26.36
CA GLY A 586 -12.42 -3.18 -25.31
C GLY A 586 -11.79 -3.30 -23.93
N ARG A 587 -12.38 -4.09 -23.02
CA ARG A 587 -11.77 -4.40 -21.70
C ARG A 587 -10.47 -5.23 -21.79
N GLY A 588 -10.24 -5.91 -22.92
CA GLY A 588 -9.09 -6.79 -23.11
C GLY A 588 -9.10 -8.03 -22.20
N ARG A 589 -8.01 -8.80 -22.27
CA ARG A 589 -7.71 -9.91 -21.35
C ARG A 589 -6.20 -9.99 -21.10
N PRO A 590 -5.75 -10.39 -19.91
CA PRO A 590 -4.33 -10.58 -19.64
C PRO A 590 -3.76 -11.76 -20.45
N VAL A 591 -2.50 -11.65 -20.82
CA VAL A 591 -1.70 -12.67 -21.48
C VAL A 591 -0.44 -12.86 -20.65
N LEU A 592 -0.15 -14.10 -20.24
CA LEU A 592 1.11 -14.38 -19.55
C LEU A 592 2.26 -14.25 -20.54
N LEU A 593 3.20 -13.34 -20.27
CA LEU A 593 4.40 -13.15 -21.07
C LEU A 593 5.49 -14.14 -20.64
N GLU A 594 5.86 -14.09 -19.37
CA GLU A 594 6.96 -14.88 -18.81
C GLU A 594 6.82 -15.03 -17.29
N ILE A 595 7.57 -15.98 -16.74
CA ILE A 595 7.74 -16.20 -15.31
C ILE A 595 9.24 -16.10 -15.05
N GLU A 596 9.69 -14.96 -14.52
CA GLU A 596 11.10 -14.73 -14.24
C GLU A 596 11.51 -15.53 -12.99
N HIS A 597 12.51 -16.39 -13.14
CA HIS A 597 13.09 -17.20 -12.06
C HIS A 597 12.07 -18.04 -11.27
N ASP A 598 10.94 -18.42 -11.88
CA ASP A 598 9.80 -19.07 -11.20
C ASP A 598 9.21 -18.26 -10.01
N CYS A 599 9.59 -16.98 -9.85
CA CYS A 599 9.20 -16.15 -8.71
C CYS A 599 8.37 -14.92 -9.09
N HIS A 600 8.56 -14.37 -10.30
CA HIS A 600 7.90 -13.14 -10.73
C HIS A 600 7.10 -13.35 -12.01
N TYR A 601 5.79 -13.18 -11.94
CA TYR A 601 4.86 -13.41 -13.04
C TYR A 601 4.60 -12.11 -13.79
N ARG A 602 4.83 -12.10 -15.10
CA ARG A 602 4.65 -10.91 -15.94
C ARG A 602 3.53 -11.13 -16.93
N PHE A 603 2.52 -10.28 -16.86
CA PHE A 603 1.37 -10.28 -17.76
C PHE A 603 1.36 -9.03 -18.62
N ASP A 604 0.89 -9.20 -19.85
CA ASP A 604 0.55 -8.13 -20.76
C ASP A 604 -0.95 -8.04 -20.92
N TRP A 605 -1.50 -6.83 -20.97
CA TRP A 605 -2.93 -6.61 -21.08
C TRP A 605 -3.24 -5.45 -22.03
N ALA A 606 -3.43 -5.77 -23.30
CA ALA A 606 -3.94 -4.83 -24.28
C ALA A 606 -5.41 -4.47 -23.98
N THR A 607 -5.72 -3.20 -23.77
CA THR A 607 -7.05 -2.70 -23.36
C THR A 607 -7.32 -1.32 -23.94
N ALA A 608 -8.59 -1.01 -24.20
CA ALA A 608 -9.04 0.32 -24.60
C ALA A 608 -9.16 1.29 -23.41
N VAL A 609 -9.25 0.79 -22.18
CA VAL A 609 -9.51 1.59 -20.97
C VAL A 609 -8.42 2.64 -20.70
N ILE A 610 -7.15 2.32 -21.03
CA ILE A 610 -6.04 3.25 -20.84
C ILE A 610 -5.71 4.08 -22.08
N CYS A 611 -6.50 3.94 -23.15
CA CYS A 611 -6.26 4.70 -24.37
C CYS A 611 -6.54 6.19 -24.13
N PRO A 612 -5.68 7.08 -24.66
CA PRO A 612 -5.97 8.51 -24.65
C PRO A 612 -7.34 8.76 -25.30
N PRO A 613 -8.16 9.68 -24.76
CA PRO A 613 -9.36 10.12 -25.46
C PRO A 613 -8.96 10.72 -26.82
N GLU A 614 -9.47 10.15 -27.91
CA GLU A 614 -9.12 10.62 -29.25
C GLU A 614 -9.76 11.97 -29.58
N GLN A 615 -9.02 12.74 -30.39
CA GLN A 615 -9.49 13.94 -31.09
C GLN A 615 -10.80 13.67 -31.84
N THR A 616 -11.67 14.68 -31.83
CA THR A 616 -12.95 14.79 -32.54
C THR A 616 -13.13 13.81 -33.70
N ILE A 617 -14.12 12.91 -33.60
CA ILE A 617 -14.45 11.96 -34.67
C ILE A 617 -15.25 12.65 -35.79
N PRO A 618 -15.03 12.28 -37.06
CA PRO A 618 -15.72 12.89 -38.20
C PRO A 618 -17.22 12.58 -38.20
N PHE A 619 -18.02 13.64 -38.37
CA PHE A 619 -19.46 13.55 -38.61
C PHE A 619 -19.76 13.50 -40.11
N GLU A 620 -20.36 12.40 -40.55
CA GLU A 620 -20.82 12.20 -41.92
C GLU A 620 -22.28 12.66 -42.04
N ARG A 621 -22.49 13.82 -42.66
CA ARG A 621 -23.83 14.42 -42.80
C ARG A 621 -24.75 13.58 -43.69
N SER A 622 -24.21 12.89 -44.70
CA SER A 622 -25.01 12.19 -45.72
C SER A 622 -25.85 11.03 -45.15
N ASN A 623 -25.37 10.40 -44.08
CA ASN A 623 -26.04 9.28 -43.41
C ASN A 623 -26.31 9.55 -41.91
N CYS A 624 -26.06 10.78 -41.44
CA CYS A 624 -26.12 11.19 -40.04
C CYS A 624 -25.41 10.19 -39.10
N SER A 625 -24.11 9.98 -39.33
CA SER A 625 -23.32 9.05 -38.53
C SER A 625 -21.97 9.61 -38.14
N PHE A 626 -21.43 9.09 -37.04
CA PHE A 626 -20.04 9.33 -36.67
C PHE A 626 -19.18 8.11 -36.98
N HIS A 627 -18.03 8.33 -37.61
CA HIS A 627 -17.09 7.26 -37.95
C HIS A 627 -15.89 7.27 -36.99
N ASN A 628 -15.66 6.15 -36.30
CA ASN A 628 -14.49 5.95 -35.46
C ASN A 628 -13.33 5.40 -36.32
N PRO A 629 -12.25 6.17 -36.57
CA PRO A 629 -11.11 5.71 -37.36
C PRO A 629 -10.29 4.61 -36.65
N SER A 630 -10.27 4.60 -35.32
CA SER A 630 -9.51 3.63 -34.52
C SER A 630 -10.12 2.22 -34.51
N THR A 631 -11.43 2.11 -34.68
CA THR A 631 -12.14 0.81 -34.74
C THR A 631 -12.74 0.51 -36.12
N ALA A 632 -12.70 1.46 -37.05
CA ALA A 632 -13.39 1.41 -38.34
C ALA A 632 -14.91 1.13 -38.22
N THR A 633 -15.54 1.58 -37.14
CA THR A 633 -16.99 1.44 -36.89
C THR A 633 -17.72 2.76 -37.08
N SER A 634 -19.02 2.70 -37.40
CA SER A 634 -19.86 3.89 -37.53
C SER A 634 -21.11 3.78 -36.66
N VAL A 635 -21.48 4.87 -36.00
CA VAL A 635 -22.70 4.97 -35.18
C VAL A 635 -23.67 5.92 -35.86
N SER A 636 -24.81 5.38 -36.31
CA SER A 636 -25.90 6.18 -36.89
C SER A 636 -26.73 6.83 -35.81
N MET A 637 -27.02 8.12 -35.97
CA MET A 637 -27.88 8.90 -35.07
C MET A 637 -29.32 9.04 -35.58
N ASN A 638 -29.66 8.41 -36.70
CA ASN A 638 -31.05 8.42 -37.19
C ASN A 638 -32.01 7.80 -36.17
N GLY A 639 -33.05 8.53 -35.76
CA GLY A 639 -34.01 8.11 -34.75
C GLY A 639 -33.53 8.28 -33.30
N VAL A 640 -32.28 8.75 -33.10
CA VAL A 640 -31.73 9.10 -31.79
C VAL A 640 -31.86 10.62 -31.66
N LEU A 641 -32.77 11.07 -30.79
CA LEU A 641 -33.00 12.49 -30.48
C LEU A 641 -33.52 13.32 -31.67
N ASP A 642 -34.55 12.82 -32.37
CA ASP A 642 -35.23 13.54 -33.46
C ASP A 642 -35.71 14.95 -33.04
N GLU A 643 -36.11 15.12 -31.77
CA GLU A 643 -36.53 16.41 -31.19
C GLU A 643 -35.42 17.46 -31.14
N LEU A 644 -34.14 17.06 -31.13
CA LEU A 644 -32.99 17.98 -31.09
C LEU A 644 -32.46 18.32 -32.49
N SER A 645 -32.95 17.65 -33.55
CA SER A 645 -32.50 17.83 -34.95
C SER A 645 -30.97 17.83 -35.10
N LEU A 646 -30.28 16.95 -34.35
CA LEU A 646 -28.81 16.89 -34.27
C LEU A 646 -28.12 16.80 -35.64
N CYS A 647 -28.72 16.07 -36.59
CA CYS A 647 -28.17 15.85 -37.93
C CYS A 647 -27.96 17.15 -38.73
N ASP A 648 -28.73 18.20 -38.42
CA ASP A 648 -28.67 19.50 -39.12
C ASP A 648 -27.67 20.47 -38.48
N LYS A 649 -27.15 20.16 -37.29
CA LYS A 649 -26.40 21.10 -36.43
C LYS A 649 -24.87 20.96 -36.50
N GLN A 650 -24.35 20.10 -37.38
CA GLN A 650 -22.90 19.78 -37.50
C GLN A 650 -22.23 19.57 -36.13
N PRO A 651 -22.70 18.58 -35.36
CA PRO A 651 -22.16 18.32 -34.04
C PRO A 651 -20.70 17.85 -34.09
N VAL A 652 -19.95 18.20 -33.05
CA VAL A 652 -18.61 17.67 -32.77
C VAL A 652 -18.76 16.53 -31.77
N ALA A 653 -18.17 15.38 -32.02
CA ALA A 653 -18.20 14.28 -31.06
C ALA A 653 -16.81 13.75 -30.75
N PHE A 654 -16.66 13.17 -29.57
CA PHE A 654 -15.48 12.41 -29.15
C PHE A 654 -15.90 11.15 -28.40
N ILE A 655 -14.99 10.19 -28.33
CA ILE A 655 -15.24 8.90 -27.69
C ILE A 655 -14.45 8.87 -26.39
N ASP A 656 -15.14 8.64 -25.28
CA ASP A 656 -14.50 8.26 -24.02
C ASP A 656 -14.39 6.74 -23.97
N TYR A 657 -13.21 6.22 -24.34
CA TYR A 657 -12.92 4.79 -24.30
C TYR A 657 -12.94 4.20 -22.88
N ARG A 658 -12.84 5.02 -21.82
CA ARG A 658 -12.90 4.56 -20.42
C ARG A 658 -14.31 4.14 -20.03
N THR A 659 -15.30 4.95 -20.44
CA THR A 659 -16.72 4.71 -20.15
C THR A 659 -17.45 4.02 -21.30
N GLY A 660 -16.79 3.85 -22.45
CA GLY A 660 -17.41 3.34 -23.67
C GLY A 660 -18.51 4.26 -24.20
N SER A 661 -18.43 5.56 -23.90
CA SER A 661 -19.47 6.53 -24.22
C SER A 661 -19.06 7.44 -25.38
N LEU A 662 -20.04 7.79 -26.21
CA LEU A 662 -19.91 8.79 -27.25
C LEU A 662 -20.45 10.12 -26.71
N ILE A 663 -19.61 11.15 -26.68
CA ILE A 663 -19.97 12.47 -26.17
C ILE A 663 -20.07 13.42 -27.36
N ILE A 664 -21.23 14.04 -27.51
CA ILE A 664 -21.62 14.89 -28.64
C ILE A 664 -21.86 16.31 -28.14
N HIS A 665 -21.25 17.27 -28.81
CA HIS A 665 -21.33 18.69 -28.51
C HIS A 665 -21.82 19.47 -29.72
N TYR A 666 -22.82 20.32 -29.50
CA TYR A 666 -23.19 21.33 -30.50
C TYR A 666 -23.70 22.60 -29.83
N THR A 667 -23.61 23.71 -30.55
CA THR A 667 -24.09 25.01 -30.07
C THR A 667 -25.11 25.58 -31.05
N GLN A 668 -26.09 26.31 -30.54
CA GLN A 668 -27.04 27.03 -31.38
C GLN A 668 -27.35 28.42 -30.82
N PRO A 669 -27.70 29.39 -31.68
CA PRO A 669 -28.09 30.72 -31.23
C PRO A 669 -29.42 30.68 -30.48
N ASP A 670 -29.50 31.35 -29.34
CA ASP A 670 -30.74 31.66 -28.63
C ASP A 670 -30.73 33.13 -28.18
N SER A 671 -31.48 33.94 -28.93
CA SER A 671 -31.60 35.39 -28.71
C SER A 671 -32.58 35.78 -27.60
N THR A 672 -33.29 34.83 -27.00
CA THR A 672 -34.39 35.12 -26.06
C THR A 672 -34.00 34.98 -24.59
N ASN A 673 -33.14 34.02 -24.22
CA ASN A 673 -32.89 33.68 -22.81
C ASN A 673 -31.41 33.72 -22.36
N CYS A 674 -30.45 34.01 -23.24
CA CYS A 674 -29.01 33.86 -22.93
C CYS A 674 -28.19 35.15 -23.16
N SER A 675 -28.55 36.24 -22.47
CA SER A 675 -27.87 37.53 -22.60
C SER A 675 -26.44 37.57 -22.03
N SER A 676 -26.07 36.65 -21.13
CA SER A 676 -24.73 36.56 -20.52
C SER A 676 -23.72 35.73 -21.31
N THR A 677 -24.15 34.94 -22.30
CA THR A 677 -23.30 34.06 -23.12
C THR A 677 -23.24 34.47 -24.61
N ASN A 678 -23.44 35.76 -24.91
CA ASN A 678 -23.57 36.28 -26.28
C ASN A 678 -24.69 35.62 -27.11
N GLY A 679 -25.76 35.12 -26.47
CA GLY A 679 -26.92 34.55 -27.17
C GLY A 679 -26.66 33.16 -27.78
N MET A 680 -25.82 32.33 -27.16
CA MET A 680 -25.55 30.95 -27.58
C MET A 680 -25.91 29.94 -26.49
N LYS A 681 -26.60 28.86 -26.87
CA LYS A 681 -26.87 27.67 -26.04
C LYS A 681 -25.99 26.50 -26.49
N THR A 682 -25.36 25.84 -25.52
CA THR A 682 -24.51 24.67 -25.73
C THR A 682 -25.20 23.42 -25.23
N TYR A 683 -25.15 22.34 -26.01
CA TYR A 683 -25.69 21.03 -25.68
C TYR A 683 -24.54 20.02 -25.59
N ASN A 684 -24.50 19.29 -24.47
CA ASN A 684 -23.61 18.16 -24.26
C ASN A 684 -24.49 16.92 -24.13
N VAL A 685 -24.30 15.94 -25.03
CA VAL A 685 -25.09 14.70 -25.08
C VAL A 685 -24.14 13.53 -24.93
N THR A 686 -24.33 12.72 -23.90
CA THR A 686 -23.55 11.49 -23.70
C THR A 686 -24.40 10.28 -24.08
N VAL A 687 -23.89 9.43 -24.95
CA VAL A 687 -24.51 8.17 -25.39
C VAL A 687 -23.68 7.01 -24.85
N SER A 688 -24.25 6.19 -23.97
CA SER A 688 -23.60 5.02 -23.37
C SER A 688 -24.36 3.73 -23.71
N CYS A 689 -23.64 2.62 -23.86
CA CYS A 689 -24.26 1.30 -24.05
C CYS A 689 -24.88 0.78 -22.76
N ALA A 690 -26.10 0.26 -22.81
CA ALA A 690 -26.77 -0.43 -21.71
C ALA A 690 -26.99 -1.91 -22.05
N PRO A 691 -26.92 -2.85 -21.09
CA PRO A 691 -27.17 -4.27 -21.35
C PRO A 691 -28.64 -4.52 -21.74
N ASP A 692 -28.86 -5.44 -22.68
CA ASP A 692 -30.16 -5.82 -23.23
C ASP A 692 -31.10 -6.39 -22.15
N SER A 693 -31.82 -5.50 -21.45
CA SER A 693 -33.05 -5.84 -20.74
C SER A 693 -34.20 -5.06 -21.37
N PRO A 694 -35.44 -5.60 -21.42
CA PRO A 694 -36.52 -5.01 -22.22
C PRO A 694 -37.06 -3.66 -21.70
N LEU A 695 -36.46 -3.04 -20.69
CA LEU A 695 -37.07 -1.94 -19.94
C LEU A 695 -36.23 -0.67 -19.73
N ASP A 696 -34.94 -0.61 -20.08
CA ASP A 696 -34.16 0.61 -19.85
C ASP A 696 -33.53 1.14 -21.15
N ARG A 697 -34.15 2.19 -21.70
CA ARG A 697 -33.62 2.99 -22.82
C ARG A 697 -32.54 3.95 -22.31
N ALA A 698 -31.58 4.26 -23.19
CA ALA A 698 -30.43 5.14 -22.97
C ALA A 698 -30.74 6.38 -22.11
N ALA A 699 -29.91 6.60 -21.08
CA ALA A 699 -29.96 7.80 -20.27
C ALA A 699 -29.27 8.96 -21.01
N VAL A 700 -29.95 10.11 -21.12
CA VAL A 700 -29.42 11.35 -21.71
C VAL A 700 -29.38 12.40 -20.60
N SER A 701 -28.18 12.85 -20.23
CA SER A 701 -28.02 14.01 -19.35
C SER A 701 -27.87 15.28 -20.20
N VAL A 702 -28.64 16.32 -19.89
CA VAL A 702 -28.56 17.64 -20.51
C VAL A 702 -28.22 18.64 -19.41
N SER A 703 -27.04 19.24 -19.46
CA SER A 703 -26.66 20.33 -18.54
C SER A 703 -26.86 21.68 -19.22
N ILE A 704 -27.66 22.55 -18.59
CA ILE A 704 -27.92 23.93 -19.02
C ILE A 704 -27.25 24.83 -17.99
N CYS A 705 -26.36 25.72 -18.44
CA CYS A 705 -25.65 26.65 -17.56
C CYS A 705 -26.62 27.76 -17.09
N GLU A 706 -26.88 27.88 -15.79
CA GLU A 706 -27.57 29.03 -15.20
C GLU A 706 -26.68 29.77 -14.19
N GLN A 707 -26.65 31.09 -14.32
CA GLN A 707 -26.07 32.03 -13.37
C GLN A 707 -27.15 33.06 -13.02
N PHE A 708 -27.79 32.93 -11.86
CA PHE A 708 -27.92 33.94 -10.79
C PHE A 708 -29.05 33.57 -9.82
N ALA A 709 -28.67 33.45 -8.55
CA ALA A 709 -29.59 33.48 -7.43
C ALA A 709 -30.13 34.90 -7.20
N TYR A 710 -31.34 34.95 -6.63
CA TYR A 710 -32.11 36.07 -6.07
C TYR A 710 -33.23 36.66 -6.93
N TYR A 711 -34.43 36.57 -6.33
CA TYR A 711 -35.75 37.10 -6.65
C TYR A 711 -36.76 36.12 -7.25
N LEU A 712 -37.92 36.08 -6.58
CA LEU A 712 -39.21 35.46 -6.93
C LEU A 712 -39.46 34.03 -6.40
N THR A 713 -39.70 33.97 -5.09
CA THR A 713 -40.86 33.23 -4.58
C THR A 713 -42.14 33.71 -5.29
N LEU A 714 -43.01 32.76 -5.67
CA LEU A 714 -44.38 32.94 -6.21
C LEU A 714 -44.52 33.39 -7.68
N ALA A 715 -44.29 32.46 -8.62
CA ALA A 715 -44.97 32.31 -9.93
C ALA A 715 -44.13 31.27 -10.71
N TYR A 716 -44.52 30.02 -10.88
CA TYR A 716 -45.46 29.60 -11.92
C TYR A 716 -45.93 28.16 -11.60
N ILE A 717 -47.04 28.07 -10.87
CA ILE A 717 -47.93 26.92 -10.86
C ILE A 717 -48.91 27.18 -12.01
N GLU A 718 -48.46 27.04 -13.27
CA GLU A 718 -49.37 27.15 -14.44
C GLU A 718 -48.81 26.60 -15.76
N VAL A 719 -47.79 25.73 -15.72
CA VAL A 719 -47.32 24.98 -16.91
C VAL A 719 -47.40 23.46 -16.69
N PHE A 720 -48.07 23.02 -15.62
CA PHE A 720 -48.18 21.60 -15.25
C PHE A 720 -49.45 20.91 -15.77
N ASN A 721 -50.20 21.49 -16.71
CA ASN A 721 -51.51 20.94 -17.11
C ASN A 721 -51.81 20.79 -18.61
N GLU A 722 -50.83 20.97 -19.52
CA GLU A 722 -51.02 20.64 -20.95
C GLU A 722 -50.13 19.50 -21.49
N PHE A 723 -49.19 18.96 -20.71
CA PHE A 723 -48.31 17.86 -21.14
C PHE A 723 -48.77 16.46 -20.68
N SER A 724 -50.06 16.28 -20.35
CA SER A 724 -50.62 15.01 -19.85
C SER A 724 -51.68 14.39 -20.78
N LYS A 725 -51.50 14.39 -22.10
CA LYS A 725 -52.49 13.74 -22.99
C LYS A 725 -52.01 12.75 -24.04
N TYR A 726 -50.72 12.57 -24.29
CA TYR A 726 -50.27 11.47 -25.16
C TYR A 726 -48.92 10.91 -24.69
N LEU A 727 -48.85 9.58 -24.59
CA LEU A 727 -47.77 8.70 -24.14
C LEU A 727 -47.69 8.38 -22.63
N GLU A 728 -48.13 7.17 -22.30
CA GLU A 728 -47.69 6.38 -21.15
C GLU A 728 -46.21 5.98 -21.31
N ILE A 729 -45.26 6.76 -20.78
CA ILE A 729 -43.92 6.27 -20.42
C ILE A 729 -43.45 7.04 -19.20
N SER A 730 -43.34 6.37 -18.04
CA SER A 730 -42.71 6.92 -16.84
C SER A 730 -41.20 6.70 -16.96
N ALA A 731 -40.41 7.77 -17.07
CA ALA A 731 -38.94 7.71 -17.03
C ALA A 731 -38.41 8.48 -15.81
N LYS A 732 -37.49 7.85 -15.07
CA LYS A 732 -36.82 8.40 -13.88
C LYS A 732 -35.61 9.20 -14.37
N ILE A 733 -35.67 10.53 -14.25
CA ILE A 733 -34.59 11.43 -14.68
C ILE A 733 -33.61 11.60 -13.52
N HIS A 734 -32.33 11.26 -13.71
CA HIS A 734 -31.27 11.61 -12.77
C HIS A 734 -30.72 12.99 -13.15
N ILE A 735 -31.10 14.01 -12.38
CA ILE A 735 -30.55 15.36 -12.47
C ILE A 735 -29.49 15.48 -11.38
N GLU A 736 -28.22 15.51 -11.75
CA GLU A 736 -27.13 15.78 -10.81
C GLU A 736 -26.97 17.31 -10.68
N ILE A 737 -27.46 17.85 -9.57
CA ILE A 737 -27.22 19.25 -9.19
C ILE A 737 -25.88 19.29 -8.46
N ILE A 738 -24.80 19.58 -9.19
CA ILE A 738 -23.49 19.86 -8.59
C ILE A 738 -23.57 21.26 -7.96
N ARG A 739 -23.61 21.31 -6.62
CA ARG A 739 -23.48 22.54 -5.84
C ARG A 739 -22.03 23.06 -5.92
N CYS A 740 -21.87 24.35 -6.21
CA CYS A 740 -20.87 25.17 -5.53
C CYS A 740 -21.58 26.02 -4.48
#